data_AF-A0A6J3LL93-F1
#
_entry.id   AF-A0A6J3LL93-F1
#
_cell.length_a   1.000
_cell.length_b   1.000
_cell.length_c   1.000
_cell.angle_alpha   90.00
_cell.angle_beta   90.00
_cell.angle_gamma   90.00
#
_symmetry.space_group_name_H-M   'P 1'
#
loop_
_entity.id
_entity.type
_entity.pdbx_description
1 polymer ?
#
loop_
_entity_poly.entity_id
_entity_poly.type
_entity_poly.pdbx_seq_one_letter_code
_entity_poly.pdbx_strand_id
1 'polypeptide(L)'
;MVRFRVPARRAEASVRSDASLAQVAVMFFVLFGGFRPSAVVHYGFAVFGLLSVLLVSCPVNCQETLTNRMRVISEDLDRQLNGIMASQGINYTRTNTTGLLYNATTYFNPKGMGQLYNVTNMFIDFVQSKQAYPEGMFTVVDGVPTFQYSLAQWKIIATHYGGLAGLTFVGLLLAAILPCVGLFFCCCRCAGHCGARSQPFDKKHDHCRKVMLSMVLIAVATIILFGVVCAFVTNEYMQDGTKEFPNNVKISLKDVKLYLSNTKEAIDNLLKTNFDELEINLNNILQASGRIVTEQLAEYSHAVSLTNLSDIVAGLESIKEDLKIMQTITRDLRTNASQLDIVVRGVKNNLLHTLAACKTQNCKQVLHDYKVNQMSVQVEFDKLPNVTSALNNITMLMKGNIVSEVSQGKESFLKIQKDIQHAVNQTIPVVSASIRRVSVHMDALAKNMTVLLDRIGVEINEDMKGVDHAWKHVDQYIPYRYYLGLGISGILLTVLMCLTFGLFCGICGKRPDGYGDDCCNKGSGARFLMMAVWIIFLLTSVLMVITVAHMVIGVLVQRAVCEPLKNPQDNRMFALVDEIVQIKKKLYPQNPNADVNMSYIITHCHRNETLYNVLKVGNIFDIGSLREYAGRYDINNTIQQLRRKISLSPGVVILTDSAKSKLNDLAQSGLSDIKFYQYVEILADNITNINLEHLAKQLLDVSAELPKGQEDIRVSLEKNAMDLAYYHDQLVKPMGMLSEQLVTKAVTLEEKIKFNHSSMAEAIHNLVNEVTKAQQFLNKDGPEYVQQLATKFGNAFLRQVDDFLELVIHHALMDVGRCAPVSNAYNATLVAGCNRVLDPFNGFWVSVGWCLILFIPTIVLCVKLSALYQKSDPYPGPLVEAVHDKKYVSHSRDPYAKYESYDGPAGGYSERERVPEAHQSTSHYHHYSRYSDVAPK
;
A
#
# COMPACT_ATOMS: atom_id res chain seq x y z
N MET A 1 -41.88 -14.90 3.48
CA MET A 1 -42.01 -15.04 4.95
C MET A 1 -40.60 -15.28 5.50
N VAL A 2 -40.03 -14.59 6.51
CA VAL A 2 -40.39 -13.44 7.39
C VAL A 2 -39.08 -12.63 7.57
N ARG A 3 -38.95 -11.29 7.58
CA ARG A 3 -39.83 -10.10 7.78
C ARG A 3 -39.92 -9.52 9.22
N PHE A 4 -38.78 -9.32 9.89
CA PHE A 4 -38.64 -8.37 11.04
C PHE A 4 -37.49 -7.37 10.79
N ARG A 5 -37.43 -6.14 11.31
CA ARG A 5 -38.38 -4.99 11.46
C ARG A 5 -37.64 -3.97 12.35
N VAL A 6 -37.27 -2.82 11.80
CA VAL A 6 -36.60 -1.72 12.52
C VAL A 6 -37.57 -0.99 13.46
N PRO A 7 -37.15 -0.55 14.65
CA PRO A 7 -37.78 0.53 15.40
C PRO A 7 -36.85 1.76 15.60
N ALA A 8 -37.43 2.87 16.05
CA ALA A 8 -36.86 4.23 15.95
C ALA A 8 -36.47 4.89 17.29
N ARG A 9 -35.84 6.08 17.20
CA ARG A 9 -35.41 6.95 18.32
C ARG A 9 -36.58 7.48 19.17
N ARG A 10 -36.43 7.54 20.51
CA ARG A 10 -36.76 8.73 21.34
C ARG A 10 -36.25 8.69 22.80
N ALA A 11 -35.62 9.80 23.20
CA ALA A 11 -35.52 10.50 24.49
C ALA A 11 -35.62 9.81 25.89
N GLU A 12 -34.54 9.99 26.67
CA GLU A 12 -34.40 10.63 28.00
C GLU A 12 -35.15 10.19 29.30
N ALA A 13 -34.33 9.93 30.33
CA ALA A 13 -34.41 10.49 31.71
C ALA A 13 -33.02 10.22 32.39
N SER A 14 -32.16 11.20 32.73
CA SER A 14 -32.18 12.29 33.74
C SER A 14 -31.50 11.90 35.09
N VAL A 15 -31.02 12.92 35.85
CA VAL A 15 -30.22 12.88 37.10
C VAL A 15 -28.70 12.76 36.89
N ARG A 16 -27.82 13.65 37.39
CA ARG A 16 -27.94 14.99 38.02
C ARG A 16 -26.53 15.63 38.04
N SER A 17 -26.36 16.87 37.59
CA SER A 17 -25.09 17.62 37.68
C SER A 17 -25.27 18.90 38.49
N ASP A 18 -24.35 19.19 39.40
CA ASP A 18 -24.35 20.45 40.15
C ASP A 18 -23.93 21.65 39.28
N ALA A 19 -24.48 22.81 39.60
CA ALA A 19 -24.42 24.00 38.75
C ALA A 19 -23.33 25.00 39.19
N SER A 20 -22.79 25.76 38.23
CA SER A 20 -21.99 26.96 38.50
C SER A 20 -22.63 28.20 37.84
N LEU A 21 -22.54 29.34 38.54
CA LEU A 21 -23.54 30.41 38.50
C LEU A 21 -23.50 31.37 37.29
N ALA A 22 -22.82 31.01 36.18
CA ALA A 22 -22.38 31.98 35.18
C ALA A 22 -23.32 32.18 33.95
N GLN A 23 -24.31 31.31 33.72
CA GLN A 23 -25.09 31.33 32.46
C GLN A 23 -26.52 31.90 32.57
N VAL A 24 -26.98 32.30 33.75
CA VAL A 24 -28.36 32.81 33.95
C VAL A 24 -28.51 34.30 33.55
N ALA A 25 -27.41 35.06 33.48
CA ALA A 25 -27.46 36.52 33.25
C ALA A 25 -27.81 36.94 31.80
N VAL A 26 -27.61 36.08 30.81
CA VAL A 26 -27.75 36.45 29.38
C VAL A 26 -29.17 36.20 28.84
N MET A 27 -29.95 35.31 29.44
CA MET A 27 -31.23 34.87 28.88
C MET A 27 -32.44 35.74 29.27
N PHE A 28 -32.28 36.68 30.21
CA PHE A 28 -33.37 37.57 30.65
C PHE A 28 -33.57 38.82 29.77
N PHE A 29 -32.63 39.15 28.88
CA PHE A 29 -32.65 40.41 28.12
C PHE A 29 -33.39 40.36 26.77
N VAL A 30 -33.88 39.19 26.35
CA VAL A 30 -34.37 38.96 24.97
C VAL A 30 -35.91 38.89 24.86
N LEU A 31 -36.65 38.78 25.96
CA LEU A 31 -38.11 38.49 25.91
C LEU A 31 -39.07 39.64 26.21
N PHE A 32 -38.61 40.82 26.66
CA PHE A 32 -39.45 42.01 26.79
C PHE A 32 -38.72 43.28 26.34
N GLY A 33 -38.83 43.58 25.03
CA GLY A 33 -38.13 44.69 24.37
C GLY A 33 -39.03 45.43 23.38
N GLY A 34 -40.14 45.99 23.86
CA GLY A 34 -41.07 46.74 23.02
C GLY A 34 -41.87 47.79 23.78
N PHE A 35 -41.25 48.91 24.13
CA PHE A 35 -41.85 50.27 24.18
C PHE A 35 -40.76 51.31 24.53
N ARG A 36 -40.95 52.55 24.07
CA ARG A 36 -40.04 53.71 24.23
C ARG A 36 -40.93 54.95 24.48
N PRO A 37 -40.45 56.05 25.08
CA PRO A 37 -39.80 56.20 26.39
C PRO A 37 -40.54 57.24 27.28
N SER A 38 -40.04 57.51 28.49
CA SER A 38 -40.36 58.76 29.24
C SER A 38 -39.19 59.15 30.15
N ALA A 39 -38.82 60.44 30.14
CA ALA A 39 -37.56 60.93 30.68
C ALA A 39 -37.69 61.50 32.10
N VAL A 40 -37.22 60.77 33.12
CA VAL A 40 -37.05 61.28 34.50
C VAL A 40 -35.74 60.79 35.17
N VAL A 41 -35.17 59.65 34.77
CA VAL A 41 -34.08 58.99 35.52
C VAL A 41 -32.67 59.33 34.98
N HIS A 42 -32.35 60.61 34.79
CA HIS A 42 -31.02 61.03 34.29
C HIS A 42 -30.03 61.54 35.35
N TYR A 43 -30.47 61.82 36.58
CA TYR A 43 -29.60 62.35 37.65
C TYR A 43 -29.27 61.38 38.80
N GLY A 44 -29.89 60.19 38.85
CA GLY A 44 -29.60 59.18 39.88
C GLY A 44 -28.42 58.25 39.58
N PHE A 45 -28.18 57.93 38.30
CA PHE A 45 -27.18 56.92 37.90
C PHE A 45 -25.74 57.43 37.76
N ALA A 46 -25.55 58.75 37.62
CA ALA A 46 -24.21 59.33 37.46
C ALA A 46 -23.34 59.24 38.73
N VAL A 47 -23.95 59.19 39.92
CA VAL A 47 -23.23 59.17 41.20
C VAL A 47 -22.78 57.75 41.59
N PHE A 48 -23.55 56.71 41.24
CA PHE A 48 -23.17 55.31 41.52
C PHE A 48 -22.10 54.74 40.57
N GLY A 49 -22.00 55.26 39.34
CA GLY A 49 -20.95 54.86 38.40
C GLY A 49 -19.53 55.36 38.76
N LEU A 50 -19.42 56.40 39.60
CA LEU A 50 -18.14 57.00 39.99
C LEU A 50 -17.49 56.34 41.21
N LEU A 51 -18.26 55.69 42.10
CA LEU A 51 -17.70 54.96 43.25
C LEU A 51 -17.17 53.56 42.89
N SER A 52 -17.69 52.91 41.85
CA SER A 52 -17.21 51.59 41.43
C SER A 52 -15.85 51.61 40.72
N VAL A 53 -15.40 52.77 40.22
CA VAL A 53 -14.11 52.95 39.54
C VAL A 53 -12.95 53.22 40.52
N LEU A 54 -13.23 53.66 41.75
CA LEU A 54 -12.20 54.05 42.74
C LEU A 54 -11.87 52.98 43.78
N LEU A 55 -12.53 51.81 43.77
CA LEU A 55 -12.29 50.72 44.73
C LEU A 55 -11.67 49.45 44.13
N VAL A 56 -11.27 49.47 42.85
CA VAL A 56 -10.48 48.39 42.21
C VAL A 56 -9.14 48.96 41.73
N SER A 57 -8.40 49.55 42.68
CA SER A 57 -7.02 50.06 42.46
C SER A 57 -6.09 49.66 43.61
N CYS A 58 -6.27 48.45 44.14
CA CYS A 58 -5.16 47.75 44.80
C CYS A 58 -4.32 47.05 43.71
N PRO A 59 -3.02 47.34 43.59
CA PRO A 59 -2.15 46.59 42.70
C PRO A 59 -1.90 45.21 43.31
N VAL A 60 -2.81 44.26 43.05
CA VAL A 60 -2.50 42.85 43.24
C VAL A 60 -1.41 42.52 42.23
N ASN A 61 -0.19 42.44 42.74
CA ASN A 61 1.01 42.05 42.00
C ASN A 61 0.78 40.62 41.48
N CYS A 62 0.22 40.50 40.28
CA CYS A 62 -0.25 39.24 39.72
C CYS A 62 0.96 38.47 39.20
N GLN A 63 1.71 37.90 40.14
CA GLN A 63 2.84 37.04 39.89
C GLN A 63 2.35 35.83 39.09
N GLU A 64 2.68 35.79 37.80
CA GLU A 64 2.34 34.67 36.92
C GLU A 64 2.74 33.36 37.60
N THR A 65 1.75 32.52 37.89
CA THR A 65 2.00 31.25 38.56
C THR A 65 2.86 30.39 37.63
N LEU A 66 3.85 29.71 38.22
CA LEU A 66 4.78 28.80 37.55
C LEU A 66 4.07 27.88 36.54
N THR A 67 2.91 27.36 36.96
CA THR A 67 2.01 26.50 36.19
C THR A 67 1.54 27.13 34.88
N ASN A 68 1.24 28.44 34.84
CA ASN A 68 0.70 29.10 33.66
C ASN A 68 1.79 29.37 32.62
N ARG A 69 3.00 29.74 33.08
CA ARG A 69 4.19 29.80 32.21
C ARG A 69 4.51 28.42 31.64
N MET A 70 4.65 27.40 32.49
CA MET A 70 4.85 26.01 32.05
C MET A 70 3.77 25.53 31.06
N ARG A 71 2.50 25.96 31.23
CA ARG A 71 1.40 25.58 30.32
C ARG A 71 1.58 26.15 28.92
N VAL A 72 1.84 27.46 28.79
CA VAL A 72 2.06 28.12 27.50
C VAL A 72 3.30 27.56 26.80
N ILE A 73 4.39 27.36 27.57
CA ILE A 73 5.63 26.77 27.04
C ILE A 73 5.40 25.32 26.60
N SER A 74 4.63 24.53 27.37
CA SER A 74 4.26 23.17 27.01
C SER A 74 3.43 23.10 25.73
N GLU A 75 2.51 24.06 25.52
CA GLU A 75 1.68 24.13 24.31
C GLU A 75 2.50 24.49 23.07
N ASP A 76 3.44 25.45 23.16
CA ASP A 76 4.32 25.78 22.03
C ASP A 76 5.30 24.64 21.72
N LEU A 77 5.91 24.04 22.74
CA LEU A 77 6.75 22.86 22.59
C LEU A 77 5.98 21.68 21.95
N ASP A 78 4.77 21.36 22.43
CA ASP A 78 3.97 20.31 21.80
C ASP A 78 3.61 20.67 20.36
N ARG A 79 3.41 21.95 20.04
CA ARG A 79 3.18 22.41 18.67
C ARG A 79 4.41 22.25 17.77
N GLN A 80 5.61 22.59 18.25
CA GLN A 80 6.86 22.39 17.49
C GLN A 80 7.19 20.90 17.35
N LEU A 81 7.07 20.13 18.42
CA LEU A 81 7.31 18.68 18.44
C LEU A 81 6.32 17.95 17.51
N ASN A 82 5.02 18.23 17.62
CA ASN A 82 4.02 17.67 16.70
C ASN A 82 4.22 18.18 15.27
N GLY A 83 4.69 19.43 15.06
CA GLY A 83 5.01 19.96 13.74
C GLY A 83 6.15 19.18 13.05
N ILE A 84 7.17 18.77 13.80
CA ILE A 84 8.28 17.96 13.30
C ILE A 84 7.85 16.50 13.12
N MET A 85 7.16 15.90 14.10
CA MET A 85 6.62 14.55 13.96
C MET A 85 5.62 14.42 12.79
N ALA A 86 4.81 15.44 12.53
CA ALA A 86 3.85 15.45 11.42
C ALA A 86 4.50 15.75 10.06
N SER A 87 5.54 16.60 10.00
CA SER A 87 6.31 16.83 8.77
C SER A 87 7.27 15.68 8.43
N GLN A 88 7.59 14.83 9.41
CA GLN A 88 8.38 13.60 9.29
C GLN A 88 7.52 12.33 9.41
N GLY A 89 6.25 12.39 8.98
CA GLY A 89 5.41 11.20 8.82
C GLY A 89 6.03 10.27 7.78
N ILE A 90 6.58 9.14 8.23
CA ILE A 90 7.36 8.24 7.37
C ILE A 90 6.42 7.55 6.37
N ASN A 91 6.57 7.91 5.10
CA ASN A 91 5.92 7.21 3.99
C ASN A 91 6.80 6.03 3.59
N TYR A 92 6.65 4.90 4.30
CA TYR A 92 7.47 3.72 4.07
C TYR A 92 7.41 3.22 2.64
N THR A 93 8.54 2.76 2.11
CA THR A 93 8.61 2.16 0.77
C THR A 93 7.70 0.94 0.69
N ARG A 94 6.90 0.86 -0.39
CA ARG A 94 5.99 -0.26 -0.65
C ARG A 94 6.50 -1.10 -1.81
N THR A 95 6.59 -2.41 -1.62
CA THR A 95 6.79 -3.36 -2.72
C THR A 95 5.62 -3.29 -3.70
N ASN A 96 5.91 -3.10 -4.99
CA ASN A 96 4.86 -3.06 -6.01
C ASN A 96 4.38 -4.47 -6.38
N THR A 97 3.35 -4.94 -5.71
CA THR A 97 2.66 -6.22 -6.02
C THR A 97 1.54 -6.06 -7.06
N THR A 98 1.30 -4.85 -7.57
CA THR A 98 0.22 -4.61 -8.54
C THR A 98 0.68 -4.94 -9.97
N GLY A 99 -0.12 -5.75 -10.68
CA GLY A 99 0.18 -6.18 -12.05
C GLY A 99 0.93 -7.52 -12.20
N LEU A 100 1.17 -8.25 -11.10
CA LEU A 100 1.73 -9.60 -11.15
C LEU A 100 0.77 -10.57 -11.87
N LEU A 101 1.18 -11.06 -13.04
CA LEU A 101 0.38 -11.94 -13.88
C LEU A 101 0.54 -13.41 -13.46
N TYR A 102 -0.41 -13.91 -12.67
CA TYR A 102 -0.56 -15.35 -12.39
C TYR A 102 -1.29 -16.01 -13.56
N ASN A 103 -0.70 -17.07 -14.14
CA ASN A 103 -1.16 -17.69 -15.39
C ASN A 103 -2.02 -18.95 -15.20
N ALA A 104 -2.13 -19.47 -13.98
CA ALA A 104 -2.93 -20.66 -13.67
C ALA A 104 -4.44 -20.39 -13.87
N THR A 105 -5.09 -21.19 -14.72
CA THR A 105 -6.52 -21.00 -15.06
C THR A 105 -7.41 -22.08 -14.45
N THR A 106 -8.41 -21.64 -13.68
CA THR A 106 -9.52 -22.47 -13.20
C THR A 106 -10.67 -22.57 -14.20
N TYR A 107 -10.60 -21.85 -15.32
CA TYR A 107 -11.63 -21.86 -16.36
C TYR A 107 -11.74 -23.24 -17.03
N PHE A 108 -12.91 -23.86 -16.90
CA PHE A 108 -13.26 -25.11 -17.55
C PHE A 108 -14.55 -24.93 -18.35
N ASN A 109 -14.50 -25.24 -19.64
CA ASN A 109 -15.66 -25.24 -20.51
C ASN A 109 -15.96 -26.68 -20.97
N PRO A 110 -16.94 -27.37 -20.35
CA PRO A 110 -17.32 -28.73 -20.74
C PRO A 110 -18.10 -28.78 -22.08
N LYS A 111 -18.32 -27.62 -22.74
CA LYS A 111 -19.10 -27.49 -23.98
C LYS A 111 -20.45 -28.21 -23.82
N GLY A 112 -20.87 -29.03 -24.79
CA GLY A 112 -22.12 -29.79 -24.71
C GLY A 112 -22.13 -30.96 -23.70
N MET A 113 -20.98 -31.35 -23.14
CA MET A 113 -20.85 -32.56 -22.31
C MET A 113 -21.12 -32.34 -20.81
N GLY A 114 -21.35 -31.10 -20.37
CA GLY A 114 -21.52 -30.78 -18.94
C GLY A 114 -22.63 -31.58 -18.24
N GLN A 115 -23.75 -31.83 -18.93
CA GLN A 115 -24.85 -32.63 -18.38
C GLN A 115 -24.49 -34.12 -18.27
N LEU A 116 -23.73 -34.66 -19.23
CA LEU A 116 -23.23 -36.04 -19.19
C LEU A 116 -22.31 -36.24 -17.97
N TYR A 117 -21.40 -35.31 -17.72
CA TYR A 117 -20.49 -35.37 -16.56
C TYR A 117 -21.24 -35.25 -15.24
N ASN A 118 -22.27 -34.40 -15.15
CA ASN A 118 -23.09 -34.26 -13.95
C ASN A 118 -23.89 -35.55 -13.65
N VAL A 119 -24.57 -36.12 -14.66
CA VAL A 119 -25.29 -37.40 -14.52
C VAL A 119 -24.33 -38.55 -14.18
N THR A 120 -23.15 -38.57 -14.80
CA THR A 120 -22.12 -39.57 -14.51
C THR A 120 -21.64 -39.48 -13.06
N ASN A 121 -21.30 -38.29 -12.57
CA ASN A 121 -20.88 -38.10 -11.19
C ASN A 121 -22.01 -38.42 -10.19
N MET A 122 -23.26 -38.10 -10.50
CA MET A 122 -24.44 -38.50 -9.71
C MET A 122 -24.60 -40.04 -9.66
N PHE A 123 -24.37 -40.73 -10.77
CA PHE A 123 -24.37 -42.19 -10.80
C PHE A 123 -23.23 -42.79 -9.95
N ILE A 124 -22.03 -42.20 -10.00
CA ILE A 124 -20.90 -42.63 -9.17
C ILE A 124 -21.20 -42.38 -7.67
N ASP A 125 -21.86 -41.26 -7.33
CA ASP A 125 -22.39 -40.94 -5.98
C ASP A 125 -23.47 -41.92 -5.49
N PHE A 126 -24.24 -42.53 -6.39
CA PHE A 126 -25.18 -43.60 -6.05
C PHE A 126 -24.50 -44.97 -5.87
N VAL A 127 -23.46 -45.27 -6.65
CA VAL A 127 -22.82 -46.60 -6.71
C VAL A 127 -21.77 -46.84 -5.63
N GLN A 128 -21.03 -45.82 -5.22
CA GLN A 128 -20.02 -45.90 -4.17
C GLN A 128 -19.99 -44.61 -3.35
N SER A 129 -19.82 -44.73 -2.03
CA SER A 129 -19.71 -43.57 -1.13
C SER A 129 -18.56 -42.63 -1.52
N LYS A 130 -18.62 -41.36 -1.11
CA LYS A 130 -17.58 -40.35 -1.37
C LYS A 130 -16.24 -40.64 -0.67
N GLN A 131 -16.24 -41.45 0.37
CA GLN A 131 -15.00 -41.91 1.02
C GLN A 131 -14.41 -43.06 0.20
N ALA A 132 -13.08 -43.06 0.00
CA ALA A 132 -12.39 -44.12 -0.76
C ALA A 132 -12.38 -45.49 -0.05
N TYR A 133 -12.47 -45.47 1.29
CA TYR A 133 -12.44 -46.64 2.16
C TYR A 133 -13.33 -46.44 3.41
N PRO A 134 -13.83 -47.52 4.04
CA PRO A 134 -14.66 -47.46 5.24
C PRO A 134 -13.85 -47.15 6.51
N GLU A 135 -14.55 -46.78 7.58
CA GLU A 135 -13.92 -46.36 8.84
C GLU A 135 -13.12 -47.47 9.51
N GLY A 136 -11.96 -47.13 10.08
CA GLY A 136 -11.07 -48.08 10.77
C GLY A 136 -10.25 -49.03 9.89
N MET A 137 -10.39 -48.98 8.55
CA MET A 137 -9.64 -49.88 7.65
C MET A 137 -8.13 -49.59 7.59
N PHE A 138 -7.73 -48.33 7.73
CA PHE A 138 -6.34 -47.90 7.76
C PHE A 138 -6.06 -47.06 9.00
N THR A 139 -4.96 -47.38 9.67
CA THR A 139 -4.36 -46.59 10.76
C THR A 139 -2.89 -46.40 10.46
N VAL A 140 -2.37 -45.18 10.57
CA VAL A 140 -0.93 -44.97 10.37
C VAL A 140 -0.18 -45.31 11.66
N VAL A 141 0.87 -46.11 11.52
CA VAL A 141 1.83 -46.40 12.60
C VAL A 141 3.21 -46.03 12.04
N ASP A 142 3.92 -45.15 12.73
CA ASP A 142 5.26 -44.63 12.36
C ASP A 142 5.37 -44.06 10.92
N GLY A 143 4.27 -43.53 10.38
CA GLY A 143 4.21 -42.98 9.02
C GLY A 143 3.89 -44.00 7.92
N VAL A 144 3.66 -45.27 8.28
CA VAL A 144 3.24 -46.33 7.36
C VAL A 144 1.75 -46.63 7.55
N PRO A 145 0.93 -46.62 6.48
CA PRO A 145 -0.48 -47.02 6.59
C PRO A 145 -0.57 -48.52 6.86
N THR A 146 -0.96 -48.89 8.08
CA THR A 146 -1.24 -50.28 8.44
C THR A 146 -2.69 -50.63 8.11
N PHE A 147 -2.89 -51.73 7.38
CA PHE A 147 -4.21 -52.24 7.04
C PHE A 147 -4.75 -53.05 8.21
N GLN A 148 -5.76 -52.52 8.91
CA GLN A 148 -6.45 -53.21 9.99
C GLN A 148 -7.75 -53.81 9.46
N TYR A 149 -7.75 -55.12 9.27
CA TYR A 149 -8.93 -55.87 8.88
C TYR A 149 -9.26 -56.95 9.91
N SER A 150 -10.44 -56.82 10.54
CA SER A 150 -11.06 -57.91 11.28
C SER A 150 -12.11 -58.60 10.42
N LEU A 151 -12.08 -59.94 10.38
CA LEU A 151 -13.11 -60.76 9.74
C LEU A 151 -14.54 -60.44 10.24
N ALA A 152 -14.69 -59.90 11.46
CA ALA A 152 -15.98 -59.45 11.99
C ALA A 152 -16.56 -58.21 11.26
N GLN A 153 -15.74 -57.44 10.55
CA GLN A 153 -16.12 -56.19 9.89
C GLN A 153 -16.50 -56.35 8.40
N TRP A 154 -16.59 -57.58 7.89
CA TRP A 154 -16.90 -57.86 6.48
C TRP A 154 -18.16 -57.13 5.97
N LYS A 155 -19.18 -56.96 6.83
CA LYS A 155 -20.42 -56.26 6.51
C LYS A 155 -20.17 -54.80 6.11
N ILE A 156 -19.22 -54.12 6.75
CA ILE A 156 -18.89 -52.71 6.48
C ILE A 156 -18.27 -52.58 5.08
N ILE A 157 -17.31 -53.46 4.75
CA ILE A 157 -16.67 -53.51 3.42
C ILE A 157 -17.70 -53.86 2.34
N ALA A 158 -18.56 -54.85 2.60
CA ALA A 158 -19.63 -55.25 1.69
C ALA A 158 -20.64 -54.12 1.46
N THR A 159 -21.00 -53.32 2.47
CA THR A 159 -21.86 -52.14 2.28
C THR A 159 -21.16 -51.00 1.54
N HIS A 160 -19.84 -50.86 1.69
CA HIS A 160 -19.09 -49.73 1.12
C HIS A 160 -18.76 -49.91 -0.37
N TYR A 161 -18.35 -51.13 -0.77
CA TYR A 161 -18.05 -51.46 -2.18
C TYR A 161 -19.15 -52.25 -2.88
N GLY A 162 -20.24 -52.62 -2.20
CA GLY A 162 -21.27 -53.52 -2.71
C GLY A 162 -21.96 -53.06 -3.99
N GLY A 163 -22.18 -51.75 -4.16
CA GLY A 163 -22.74 -51.20 -5.40
C GLY A 163 -21.80 -51.39 -6.60
N LEU A 164 -20.53 -50.99 -6.45
CA LEU A 164 -19.51 -51.16 -7.50
C LEU A 164 -19.24 -52.64 -7.81
N ALA A 165 -19.09 -53.48 -6.77
CA ALA A 165 -18.88 -54.91 -6.91
C ALA A 165 -20.09 -55.62 -7.56
N GLY A 166 -21.31 -55.23 -7.19
CA GLY A 166 -22.55 -55.73 -7.78
C GLY A 166 -22.66 -55.39 -9.27
N LEU A 167 -22.41 -54.13 -9.65
CA LEU A 167 -22.40 -53.73 -11.06
C LEU A 167 -21.28 -54.42 -11.87
N THR A 168 -20.10 -54.58 -11.27
CA THR A 168 -18.98 -55.32 -11.87
C THR A 168 -19.37 -56.78 -12.13
N PHE A 169 -19.99 -57.44 -11.14
CA PHE A 169 -20.48 -58.80 -11.28
C PHE A 169 -21.57 -58.93 -12.35
N VAL A 170 -22.57 -58.04 -12.36
CA VAL A 170 -23.64 -58.02 -13.38
C VAL A 170 -23.06 -57.79 -14.78
N GLY A 171 -22.10 -56.87 -14.93
CA GLY A 171 -21.44 -56.59 -16.21
C GLY A 171 -20.65 -57.79 -16.75
N LEU A 172 -19.90 -58.47 -15.89
CA LEU A 172 -19.15 -59.69 -16.26
C LEU A 172 -20.07 -60.88 -16.53
N LEU A 173 -21.15 -61.03 -15.76
CA LEU A 173 -22.19 -62.05 -15.99
C LEU A 173 -22.84 -61.87 -17.37
N LEU A 174 -23.21 -60.62 -17.72
CA LEU A 174 -23.72 -60.29 -19.05
C LEU A 174 -22.69 -60.57 -20.15
N ALA A 175 -21.42 -60.21 -19.93
CA ALA A 175 -20.33 -60.49 -20.87
C ALA A 175 -20.14 -61.99 -21.14
N ALA A 176 -20.37 -62.86 -20.15
CA ALA A 176 -20.31 -64.31 -20.29
C ALA A 176 -21.57 -64.92 -20.93
N ILE A 177 -22.77 -64.42 -20.58
CA ILE A 177 -24.05 -64.96 -21.09
C ILE A 177 -24.29 -64.57 -22.56
N LEU A 178 -23.99 -63.33 -22.96
CA LEU A 178 -24.27 -62.83 -24.31
C LEU A 178 -23.65 -63.64 -25.46
N PRO A 179 -22.39 -64.10 -25.43
CA PRO A 179 -21.85 -64.95 -26.49
C PRO A 179 -22.51 -66.33 -26.52
N CYS A 180 -22.85 -66.92 -25.37
CA CYS A 180 -23.62 -68.17 -25.32
C CYS A 180 -25.01 -68.00 -25.96
N VAL A 181 -25.73 -66.93 -25.61
CA VAL A 181 -27.01 -66.58 -26.24
C VAL A 181 -26.85 -66.34 -27.74
N GLY A 182 -25.76 -65.70 -28.18
CA GLY A 182 -25.42 -65.50 -29.60
C GLY A 182 -25.18 -66.82 -30.35
N LEU A 183 -24.48 -67.78 -29.75
CA LEU A 183 -24.27 -69.11 -30.30
C LEU A 183 -25.59 -69.90 -30.41
N PHE A 184 -26.39 -69.94 -29.35
CA PHE A 184 -27.73 -70.56 -29.41
C PHE A 184 -28.62 -69.89 -30.44
N PHE A 185 -28.60 -68.55 -30.52
CA PHE A 185 -29.34 -67.78 -31.51
C PHE A 185 -28.89 -68.10 -32.95
N CYS A 186 -27.59 -68.20 -33.19
CA CYS A 186 -26.98 -68.67 -34.45
C CYS A 186 -27.51 -70.07 -34.83
N CYS A 187 -27.36 -71.06 -33.94
CA CYS A 187 -27.83 -72.42 -34.20
C CYS A 187 -29.35 -72.48 -34.46
N CYS A 188 -30.16 -71.80 -33.66
CA CYS A 188 -31.61 -71.70 -33.88
C CYS A 188 -31.96 -71.03 -35.23
N ARG A 189 -31.16 -70.05 -35.67
CA ARG A 189 -31.35 -69.39 -36.96
C ARG A 189 -30.96 -70.30 -38.13
N CYS A 190 -29.84 -71.04 -38.02
CA CYS A 190 -29.44 -72.05 -39.01
C CYS A 190 -30.47 -73.19 -39.12
N ALA A 191 -31.13 -73.57 -38.01
CA ALA A 191 -32.24 -74.52 -37.99
C ALA A 191 -33.59 -73.96 -38.52
N GLY A 192 -33.60 -72.78 -39.15
CA GLY A 192 -34.81 -72.19 -39.74
C GLY A 192 -35.73 -71.44 -38.76
N HIS A 193 -35.42 -71.43 -37.45
CA HIS A 193 -36.12 -70.64 -36.45
C HIS A 193 -35.53 -69.23 -36.32
N CYS A 194 -35.87 -68.48 -35.27
CA CYS A 194 -35.33 -67.12 -34.99
C CYS A 194 -35.32 -66.15 -36.20
N GLY A 195 -36.40 -66.17 -36.99
CA GLY A 195 -36.58 -65.27 -38.14
C GLY A 195 -35.76 -65.63 -39.38
N ALA A 196 -35.35 -66.90 -39.55
CA ALA A 196 -34.71 -67.37 -40.78
C ALA A 196 -35.71 -67.79 -41.87
N ARG A 197 -36.83 -68.42 -41.48
CA ARG A 197 -37.86 -68.87 -42.43
C ARG A 197 -38.76 -67.71 -42.85
N SER A 198 -38.68 -67.32 -44.12
CA SER A 198 -39.64 -66.40 -44.74
C SER A 198 -41.03 -67.03 -44.73
N GLN A 199 -42.02 -66.30 -44.23
CA GLN A 199 -43.43 -66.61 -44.47
C GLN A 199 -43.85 -65.87 -45.74
N PRO A 200 -44.48 -66.54 -46.72
CA PRO A 200 -44.64 -65.96 -48.06
C PRO A 200 -45.53 -64.72 -48.11
N PHE A 201 -46.46 -64.54 -47.16
CA PHE A 201 -47.47 -63.46 -47.20
C PHE A 201 -47.63 -62.71 -45.87
N ASP A 202 -48.07 -61.45 -45.95
CA ASP A 202 -48.43 -60.59 -44.82
C ASP A 202 -49.80 -60.96 -44.23
N LYS A 203 -49.92 -60.92 -42.90
CA LYS A 203 -51.21 -61.01 -42.19
C LYS A 203 -51.81 -59.61 -42.02
N LYS A 204 -53.14 -59.53 -41.83
CA LYS A 204 -53.91 -58.26 -41.71
C LYS A 204 -53.32 -57.20 -40.77
N HIS A 205 -52.58 -57.59 -39.73
CA HIS A 205 -51.96 -56.67 -38.75
C HIS A 205 -50.45 -56.48 -38.92
N ASP A 206 -49.80 -57.14 -39.88
CA ASP A 206 -48.33 -57.12 -40.02
C ASP A 206 -47.82 -55.75 -40.48
N HIS A 207 -48.60 -54.96 -41.23
CA HIS A 207 -48.23 -53.58 -41.58
C HIS A 207 -48.15 -52.66 -40.34
N CYS A 208 -49.14 -52.71 -39.45
CA CYS A 208 -49.13 -51.93 -38.20
C CYS A 208 -47.96 -52.35 -37.31
N ARG A 209 -47.68 -53.67 -37.21
CA ARG A 209 -46.52 -54.20 -36.48
C ARG A 209 -45.18 -53.74 -37.04
N LYS A 210 -45.02 -53.71 -38.37
CA LYS A 210 -43.82 -53.16 -39.03
C LYS A 210 -43.60 -51.70 -38.61
N VAL A 211 -44.62 -50.85 -38.74
CA VAL A 211 -44.53 -49.42 -38.38
C VAL A 211 -44.20 -49.23 -36.89
N MET A 212 -44.91 -49.90 -35.98
CA MET A 212 -44.66 -49.78 -34.54
C MET A 212 -43.24 -50.24 -34.14
N LEU A 213 -42.78 -51.39 -34.65
CA LEU A 213 -41.44 -51.89 -34.37
C LEU A 213 -40.35 -50.98 -34.96
N SER A 214 -40.55 -50.42 -36.15
CA SER A 214 -39.64 -49.43 -36.74
C SER A 214 -39.60 -48.14 -35.92
N MET A 215 -40.74 -47.62 -35.44
CA MET A 215 -40.78 -46.41 -34.60
C MET A 215 -40.05 -46.60 -33.27
N VAL A 216 -40.22 -47.75 -32.61
CA VAL A 216 -39.48 -48.07 -31.37
C VAL A 216 -37.99 -48.25 -31.68
N LEU A 217 -37.62 -48.90 -32.77
CA LEU A 217 -36.21 -49.06 -33.16
C LEU A 217 -35.54 -47.74 -33.55
N ILE A 218 -36.27 -46.80 -34.18
CA ILE A 218 -35.80 -45.42 -34.40
C ILE A 218 -35.53 -44.73 -33.06
N ALA A 219 -36.45 -44.81 -32.11
CA ALA A 219 -36.28 -44.18 -30.79
C ALA A 219 -35.10 -44.78 -29.98
N VAL A 220 -34.84 -46.09 -30.11
CA VAL A 220 -33.65 -46.71 -29.50
C VAL A 220 -32.37 -46.30 -30.25
N ALA A 221 -32.41 -46.24 -31.59
CA ALA A 221 -31.27 -45.84 -32.41
C ALA A 221 -30.87 -44.37 -32.22
N THR A 222 -31.81 -43.45 -31.95
CA THR A 222 -31.47 -42.05 -31.64
C THR A 222 -30.80 -41.88 -30.27
N ILE A 223 -31.16 -42.70 -29.27
CA ILE A 223 -30.47 -42.72 -27.98
C ILE A 223 -29.06 -43.31 -28.15
N ILE A 224 -28.91 -44.39 -28.92
CA ILE A 224 -27.60 -44.97 -29.27
C ILE A 224 -26.75 -43.95 -30.05
N LEU A 225 -27.32 -43.19 -30.99
CA LEU A 225 -26.61 -42.11 -31.70
C LEU A 225 -26.03 -41.07 -30.74
N PHE A 226 -26.82 -40.60 -29.77
CA PHE A 226 -26.32 -39.65 -28.78
C PHE A 226 -25.21 -40.28 -27.91
N GLY A 227 -25.32 -41.57 -27.55
CA GLY A 227 -24.25 -42.31 -26.89
C GLY A 227 -22.96 -42.45 -27.70
N VAL A 228 -23.07 -42.72 -29.01
CA VAL A 228 -21.93 -42.76 -29.94
C VAL A 228 -21.25 -41.40 -30.04
N VAL A 229 -22.02 -40.32 -30.19
CA VAL A 229 -21.49 -38.94 -30.24
C VAL A 229 -20.78 -38.61 -28.92
N CYS A 230 -21.37 -38.94 -27.77
CA CYS A 230 -20.72 -38.73 -26.48
C CYS A 230 -19.43 -39.55 -26.32
N ALA A 231 -19.38 -40.80 -26.79
CA ALA A 231 -18.17 -41.62 -26.77
C ALA A 231 -17.02 -40.99 -27.59
N PHE A 232 -17.30 -40.51 -28.80
CA PHE A 232 -16.29 -39.77 -29.59
C PHE A 232 -15.85 -38.48 -28.90
N VAL A 233 -16.79 -37.61 -28.53
CA VAL A 233 -16.48 -36.28 -27.96
C VAL A 233 -15.73 -36.39 -26.62
N THR A 234 -16.10 -37.34 -25.76
CA THR A 234 -15.38 -37.57 -24.50
C THR A 234 -14.00 -38.18 -24.71
N ASN A 235 -13.80 -39.01 -25.74
CA ASN A 235 -12.47 -39.50 -26.10
C ASN A 235 -11.54 -38.38 -26.59
N GLU A 236 -12.05 -37.44 -27.39
CA GLU A 236 -11.31 -36.23 -27.81
C GLU A 236 -10.99 -35.31 -26.63
N TYR A 237 -11.99 -34.95 -25.81
CA TYR A 237 -11.76 -34.02 -24.70
C TYR A 237 -10.79 -34.59 -23.66
N MET A 238 -10.83 -35.90 -23.43
CA MET A 238 -9.84 -36.59 -22.59
C MET A 238 -8.44 -36.51 -23.21
N GLN A 239 -8.31 -36.60 -24.53
CA GLN A 239 -7.03 -36.54 -25.24
C GLN A 239 -6.40 -35.14 -25.14
N ASP A 240 -7.19 -34.10 -25.38
CA ASP A 240 -6.76 -32.70 -25.23
C ASP A 240 -6.36 -32.41 -23.78
N GLY A 241 -7.23 -32.74 -22.83
CA GLY A 241 -6.97 -32.55 -21.40
C GLY A 241 -5.73 -33.30 -20.91
N THR A 242 -5.49 -34.51 -21.42
CA THR A 242 -4.30 -35.29 -21.09
C THR A 242 -3.04 -34.60 -21.63
N LYS A 243 -3.02 -34.19 -22.91
CA LYS A 243 -1.87 -33.47 -23.50
C LYS A 243 -1.54 -32.16 -22.79
N GLU A 244 -2.55 -31.40 -22.38
CA GLU A 244 -2.34 -30.12 -21.69
C GLU A 244 -1.99 -30.26 -20.20
N PHE A 245 -2.30 -31.40 -19.57
CA PHE A 245 -2.09 -31.66 -18.15
C PHE A 245 -0.70 -31.25 -17.62
N PRO A 246 0.44 -31.73 -18.15
CA PRO A 246 1.77 -31.39 -17.61
C PRO A 246 2.07 -29.89 -17.71
N ASN A 247 1.58 -29.21 -18.74
CA ASN A 247 1.79 -27.77 -18.91
C ASN A 247 0.95 -26.99 -17.89
N ASN A 248 -0.32 -27.36 -17.68
CA ASN A 248 -1.19 -26.75 -16.69
C ASN A 248 -0.65 -26.93 -15.25
N VAL A 249 -0.11 -28.10 -14.91
CA VAL A 249 0.56 -28.36 -13.63
C VAL A 249 1.82 -27.50 -13.49
N LYS A 250 2.68 -27.45 -14.52
CA LYS A 250 3.89 -26.61 -14.50
C LYS A 250 3.59 -25.11 -14.38
N ILE A 251 2.53 -24.61 -15.02
CA ILE A 251 2.07 -23.23 -14.87
C ILE A 251 1.66 -22.98 -13.41
N SER A 252 0.87 -23.89 -12.83
CA SER A 252 0.45 -23.81 -11.43
C SER A 252 1.65 -23.80 -10.46
N LEU A 253 2.65 -24.67 -10.67
CA LEU A 253 3.88 -24.70 -9.87
C LEU A 253 4.74 -23.42 -10.05
N LYS A 254 4.81 -22.86 -11.26
CA LYS A 254 5.48 -21.57 -11.53
C LYS A 254 4.79 -20.41 -10.81
N ASP A 255 3.47 -20.38 -10.79
CA ASP A 255 2.69 -19.35 -10.07
C ASP A 255 2.93 -19.41 -8.56
N VAL A 256 2.99 -20.61 -7.97
CA VAL A 256 3.38 -20.78 -6.55
C VAL A 256 4.81 -20.29 -6.31
N LYS A 257 5.77 -20.63 -7.19
CA LYS A 257 7.15 -20.13 -7.09
C LYS A 257 7.25 -18.61 -7.19
N LEU A 258 6.47 -17.99 -8.08
CA LEU A 258 6.36 -16.53 -8.22
C LEU A 258 5.80 -15.90 -6.93
N TYR A 259 4.72 -16.47 -6.38
CA TYR A 259 4.14 -16.05 -5.10
C TYR A 259 5.17 -16.11 -3.94
N LEU A 260 5.97 -17.18 -3.84
CA LEU A 260 7.03 -17.30 -2.83
C LEU A 260 8.10 -16.22 -3.00
N SER A 261 8.53 -15.95 -4.23
CA SER A 261 9.53 -14.91 -4.55
C SER A 261 9.04 -13.52 -4.16
N ASN A 262 7.80 -13.16 -4.52
CA ASN A 262 7.22 -11.86 -4.20
C ASN A 262 6.96 -11.70 -2.70
N THR A 263 6.61 -12.80 -2.01
CA THR A 263 6.43 -12.78 -0.55
C THR A 263 7.77 -12.59 0.17
N LYS A 264 8.85 -13.20 -0.34
CA LYS A 264 10.22 -12.98 0.14
C LYS A 264 10.63 -11.51 0.01
N GLU A 265 10.40 -10.89 -1.14
CA GLU A 265 10.66 -9.46 -1.36
C GLU A 265 9.85 -8.56 -0.40
N ALA A 266 8.57 -8.86 -0.19
CA ALA A 266 7.72 -8.14 0.77
C ALA A 266 8.23 -8.26 2.22
N ILE A 267 8.73 -9.43 2.63
CA ILE A 267 9.33 -9.65 3.96
C ILE A 267 10.64 -8.87 4.11
N ASP A 268 11.53 -8.96 3.11
CA ASP A 268 12.80 -8.23 3.13
C ASP A 268 12.58 -6.72 3.16
N ASN A 269 11.64 -6.19 2.37
CA ASN A 269 11.31 -4.76 2.40
C ASN A 269 10.71 -4.32 3.75
N LEU A 270 9.77 -5.09 4.31
CA LEU A 270 9.13 -4.75 5.59
C LEU A 270 10.10 -4.80 6.78
N LEU A 271 11.00 -5.77 6.82
CA LEU A 271 11.88 -6.01 7.98
C LEU A 271 13.28 -5.39 7.86
N LYS A 272 13.73 -5.03 6.65
CA LYS A 272 15.01 -4.34 6.40
C LYS A 272 14.78 -2.92 5.92
N THR A 273 14.31 -2.73 4.69
CA THR A 273 14.20 -1.39 4.06
C THR A 273 13.38 -0.42 4.90
N ASN A 274 12.18 -0.82 5.33
CA ASN A 274 11.32 0.04 6.14
C ASN A 274 11.89 0.26 7.57
N PHE A 275 12.72 -0.67 8.07
CA PHE A 275 13.43 -0.48 9.34
C PHE A 275 14.58 0.52 9.19
N ASP A 276 15.35 0.45 8.10
CA ASP A 276 16.42 1.41 7.79
C ASP A 276 15.85 2.82 7.59
N GLU A 277 14.69 2.94 6.94
CA GLU A 277 13.93 4.21 6.83
C GLU A 277 13.52 4.76 8.21
N LEU A 278 13.08 3.88 9.13
CA LEU A 278 12.82 4.25 10.53
C LEU A 278 14.10 4.72 11.23
N GLU A 279 15.23 4.00 11.14
CA GLU A 279 16.48 4.39 11.80
C GLU A 279 16.98 5.76 11.31
N ILE A 280 16.92 6.01 10.00
CA ILE A 280 17.26 7.32 9.41
C ILE A 280 16.37 8.42 9.99
N ASN A 281 15.04 8.22 10.03
CA ASN A 281 14.13 9.25 10.53
C ASN A 281 14.30 9.50 12.04
N LEU A 282 14.47 8.44 12.83
CA LEU A 282 14.73 8.56 14.27
C LEU A 282 16.04 9.32 14.55
N ASN A 283 17.09 9.10 13.75
CA ASN A 283 18.34 9.87 13.85
C ASN A 283 18.12 11.36 13.51
N ASN A 284 17.31 11.67 12.50
CA ASN A 284 16.95 13.05 12.15
C ASN A 284 16.16 13.75 13.28
N ILE A 285 15.20 13.06 13.90
CA ILE A 285 14.44 13.55 15.06
C ILE A 285 15.38 13.82 16.25
N LEU A 286 16.30 12.88 16.52
CA LEU A 286 17.31 13.02 17.58
C LEU A 286 18.22 14.24 17.36
N GLN A 287 18.70 14.47 16.14
CA GLN A 287 19.49 15.67 15.82
C GLN A 287 18.69 16.96 15.94
N ALA A 288 17.44 16.97 15.46
CA ALA A 288 16.53 18.12 15.60
C ALA A 288 16.25 18.46 17.08
N SER A 289 16.14 17.45 17.96
CA SER A 289 15.83 17.65 19.38
C SER A 289 16.82 18.58 20.09
N GLY A 290 18.13 18.43 19.87
CA GLY A 290 19.15 19.29 20.49
C GLY A 290 19.03 20.76 20.06
N ARG A 291 18.74 20.99 18.78
CA ARG A 291 18.51 22.33 18.23
C ARG A 291 17.28 22.99 18.86
N ILE A 292 16.16 22.27 18.93
CA ILE A 292 14.90 22.79 19.52
C ILE A 292 15.11 23.17 20.99
N VAL A 293 15.80 22.32 21.76
CA VAL A 293 16.13 22.62 23.17
C VAL A 293 16.96 23.90 23.28
N THR A 294 17.97 24.08 22.44
CA THR A 294 18.86 25.24 22.52
C THR A 294 18.22 26.53 21.99
N GLU A 295 17.32 26.45 21.01
CA GLU A 295 16.53 27.57 20.48
C GLU A 295 15.48 28.05 21.49
N GLN A 296 14.64 27.15 22.01
CA GLN A 296 13.66 27.52 23.05
C GLN A 296 14.35 28.07 24.31
N LEU A 297 15.49 27.50 24.71
CA LEU A 297 16.23 28.03 25.86
C LEU A 297 16.72 29.46 25.63
N ALA A 298 17.12 29.83 24.40
CA ALA A 298 17.54 31.19 24.04
C ALA A 298 16.37 32.19 24.03
N GLU A 299 15.20 31.75 23.54
CA GLU A 299 13.98 32.55 23.51
C GLU A 299 13.49 32.87 24.92
N TYR A 300 13.31 31.85 25.77
CA TYR A 300 12.84 32.05 27.15
C TYR A 300 13.86 32.68 28.09
N SER A 301 15.15 32.59 27.80
CA SER A 301 16.19 33.28 28.58
C SER A 301 16.47 34.71 28.11
N HIS A 302 15.74 35.24 27.12
CA HIS A 302 16.02 36.54 26.50
C HIS A 302 17.52 36.71 26.16
N ALA A 303 18.14 35.72 25.49
CA ALA A 303 19.58 35.72 25.21
C ALA A 303 20.05 36.94 24.37
N VAL A 304 19.12 37.56 23.64
CA VAL A 304 19.30 38.84 22.94
C VAL A 304 19.69 39.96 23.91
N SER A 305 19.08 40.05 25.09
CA SER A 305 19.34 41.09 26.08
C SER A 305 20.75 41.00 26.66
N LEU A 306 21.29 39.79 26.81
CA LEU A 306 22.69 39.56 27.20
C LEU A 306 23.68 39.96 26.09
N THR A 307 23.28 39.82 24.82
CA THR A 307 24.06 40.29 23.67
C THR A 307 24.09 41.81 23.63
N ASN A 308 22.92 42.47 23.71
CA ASN A 308 22.81 43.93 23.76
C ASN A 308 23.62 44.53 24.92
N LEU A 309 23.58 43.91 26.10
CA LEU A 309 24.35 44.34 27.27
C LEU A 309 25.87 44.21 27.05
N SER A 310 26.31 43.14 26.38
CA SER A 310 27.72 42.97 25.97
C SER A 310 28.15 44.05 24.97
N ASP A 311 27.26 44.46 24.05
CA ASP A 311 27.57 45.42 23.01
C ASP A 311 27.65 46.86 23.56
N ILE A 312 26.77 47.23 24.51
CA ILE A 312 26.85 48.48 25.28
C ILE A 312 28.22 48.61 25.97
N VAL A 313 28.65 47.54 26.63
CA VAL A 313 29.89 47.54 27.42
C VAL A 313 31.13 47.50 26.51
N ALA A 314 31.06 46.83 25.35
CA ALA A 314 32.11 46.88 24.34
C ALA A 314 32.29 48.30 23.73
N GLY A 315 31.22 49.08 23.62
CA GLY A 315 31.26 50.47 23.14
C GLY A 315 31.99 51.47 24.05
N LEU A 316 32.26 51.11 25.31
CA LEU A 316 32.79 52.05 26.32
C LEU A 316 34.16 52.64 25.98
N GLU A 317 35.05 51.91 25.30
CA GLU A 317 36.37 52.45 24.92
C GLU A 317 36.22 53.57 23.88
N SER A 318 35.31 53.44 22.89
CA SER A 318 35.02 54.53 21.95
C SER A 318 34.39 55.73 22.66
N ILE A 319 33.47 55.49 23.58
CA ILE A 319 32.79 56.54 24.35
C ILE A 319 33.79 57.32 25.20
N LYS A 320 34.71 56.62 25.88
CA LYS A 320 35.81 57.19 26.67
C LYS A 320 36.75 58.06 25.81
N GLU A 321 37.15 57.59 24.64
CA GLU A 321 38.05 58.36 23.78
C GLU A 321 37.34 59.58 23.16
N ASP A 322 36.08 59.46 22.75
CA ASP A 322 35.29 60.61 22.29
C ASP A 322 35.10 61.66 23.41
N LEU A 323 34.78 61.25 24.64
CA LEU A 323 34.70 62.15 25.82
C LEU A 323 36.05 62.83 26.12
N LYS A 324 37.17 62.12 25.98
CA LYS A 324 38.53 62.64 26.19
C LYS A 324 38.92 63.66 25.11
N ILE A 325 38.55 63.41 23.85
CA ILE A 325 38.71 64.38 22.75
C ILE A 325 37.87 65.64 23.05
N MET A 326 36.59 65.48 23.42
CA MET A 326 35.71 66.61 23.77
C MET A 326 36.26 67.43 24.94
N GLN A 327 36.76 66.78 26.00
CA GLN A 327 37.39 67.45 27.14
C GLN A 327 38.63 68.25 26.72
N THR A 328 39.48 67.65 25.87
CA THR A 328 40.71 68.27 25.37
C THR A 328 40.39 69.51 24.55
N ILE A 329 39.49 69.39 23.57
CA ILE A 329 39.07 70.51 22.72
C ILE A 329 38.40 71.61 23.56
N THR A 330 37.51 71.26 24.50
CA THR A 330 36.86 72.25 25.38
C THR A 330 37.88 73.01 26.22
N ARG A 331 38.91 72.33 26.74
CA ARG A 331 40.01 72.95 27.50
C ARG A 331 40.83 73.90 26.62
N ASP A 332 41.21 73.45 25.41
CA ASP A 332 42.02 74.25 24.49
C ASP A 332 41.24 75.47 23.94
N LEU A 333 39.95 75.32 23.63
CA LEU A 333 39.05 76.43 23.29
C LEU A 333 38.97 77.45 24.43
N ARG A 334 38.80 77.01 25.68
CA ARG A 334 38.75 77.90 26.85
C ARG A 334 40.07 78.65 27.08
N THR A 335 41.21 77.96 26.92
CA THR A 335 42.54 78.58 26.98
C THR A 335 42.73 79.60 25.87
N ASN A 336 42.44 79.25 24.62
CA ASN A 336 42.61 80.14 23.47
C ASN A 336 41.63 81.33 23.53
N ALA A 337 40.41 81.15 24.05
CA ALA A 337 39.46 82.23 24.28
C ALA A 337 39.99 83.26 25.29
N SER A 338 40.62 82.82 26.39
CA SER A 338 41.24 83.73 27.36
C SER A 338 42.41 84.54 26.75
N GLN A 339 43.21 83.92 25.87
CA GLN A 339 44.29 84.60 25.16
C GLN A 339 43.73 85.61 24.15
N LEU A 340 42.72 85.18 23.38
CA LEU A 340 42.05 86.02 22.38
C LEU A 340 41.36 87.22 23.02
N ASP A 341 40.72 87.07 24.19
CA ASP A 341 40.11 88.18 24.91
C ASP A 341 41.15 89.20 25.43
N ILE A 342 42.29 88.74 25.96
CA ILE A 342 43.41 89.64 26.33
C ILE A 342 43.91 90.42 25.10
N VAL A 343 44.13 89.72 23.99
CA VAL A 343 44.60 90.27 22.72
C VAL A 343 43.62 91.29 22.15
N VAL A 344 42.33 90.92 22.04
CA VAL A 344 41.26 91.74 21.49
C VAL A 344 41.08 92.99 22.33
N ARG A 345 41.12 92.90 23.68
CA ARG A 345 41.10 94.07 24.57
C ARG A 345 42.34 94.96 24.39
N GLY A 346 43.52 94.38 24.17
CA GLY A 346 44.75 95.13 23.89
C GLY A 346 44.66 95.93 22.58
N VAL A 347 44.34 95.27 21.47
CA VAL A 347 44.18 95.90 20.16
C VAL A 347 43.05 96.94 20.18
N LYS A 348 41.91 96.64 20.81
CA LYS A 348 40.81 97.58 21.01
C LYS A 348 41.26 98.89 21.66
N ASN A 349 41.99 98.80 22.78
CA ASN A 349 42.45 99.99 23.50
C ASN A 349 43.44 100.80 22.66
N ASN A 350 44.35 100.13 21.96
CA ASN A 350 45.29 100.77 21.03
C ASN A 350 44.55 101.48 19.88
N LEU A 351 43.62 100.80 19.22
CA LEU A 351 42.83 101.37 18.12
C LEU A 351 41.94 102.53 18.58
N LEU A 352 41.32 102.46 19.75
CA LEU A 352 40.55 103.59 20.30
C LEU A 352 41.43 104.82 20.52
N HIS A 353 42.65 104.65 21.02
CA HIS A 353 43.62 105.73 21.18
C HIS A 353 44.09 106.28 19.83
N THR A 354 44.51 105.41 18.90
CA THR A 354 45.05 105.79 17.58
C THR A 354 44.00 106.43 16.67
N LEU A 355 42.77 105.90 16.64
CA LEU A 355 41.67 106.46 15.84
C LEU A 355 41.14 107.78 16.42
N ALA A 356 41.19 107.98 17.74
CA ALA A 356 40.85 109.27 18.37
C ALA A 356 41.88 110.37 18.08
N ALA A 357 43.17 110.02 17.94
CA ALA A 357 44.23 110.95 17.54
C ALA A 357 44.20 111.31 16.04
N CYS A 358 43.54 110.49 15.21
CA CYS A 358 43.50 110.64 13.76
C CYS A 358 42.54 111.76 13.32
N LYS A 359 43.01 112.62 12.41
CA LYS A 359 42.25 113.81 11.95
C LYS A 359 41.43 113.59 10.68
N THR A 360 41.57 112.45 10.01
CA THR A 360 40.85 112.16 8.75
C THR A 360 39.43 111.64 9.00
N GLN A 361 38.55 111.82 8.02
CA GLN A 361 37.18 111.29 8.10
C GLN A 361 37.16 109.75 8.05
N ASN A 362 38.05 109.14 7.28
CA ASN A 362 38.12 107.68 7.09
C ASN A 362 38.45 106.95 8.41
N CYS A 363 39.32 107.52 9.27
CA CYS A 363 39.56 107.00 10.62
C CYS A 363 38.30 107.01 11.51
N LYS A 364 37.50 108.09 11.46
CA LYS A 364 36.23 108.18 12.21
C LYS A 364 35.19 107.21 11.67
N GLN A 365 35.20 106.99 10.36
CA GLN A 365 34.32 106.02 9.71
C GLN A 365 34.66 104.59 10.16
N VAL A 366 35.93 104.17 10.14
CA VAL A 366 36.34 102.84 10.63
C VAL A 366 35.96 102.63 12.11
N LEU A 367 36.13 103.66 12.95
CA LEU A 367 35.73 103.60 14.37
C LEU A 367 34.23 103.32 14.55
N HIS A 368 33.39 103.91 13.70
CA HIS A 368 31.93 103.80 13.74
C HIS A 368 31.42 102.51 13.07
N ASP A 369 31.82 102.28 11.82
CA ASP A 369 31.30 101.20 10.97
C ASP A 369 31.69 99.81 11.51
N TYR A 370 32.89 99.68 12.07
CA TYR A 370 33.35 98.46 12.75
C TYR A 370 33.12 98.46 14.26
N LYS A 371 32.48 99.51 14.83
CA LYS A 371 32.14 99.61 16.26
C LYS A 371 33.27 99.17 17.19
N VAL A 372 34.48 99.71 16.99
CA VAL A 372 35.70 99.25 17.71
C VAL A 372 35.55 99.35 19.24
N ASN A 373 34.73 100.29 19.73
CA ASN A 373 34.36 100.40 21.14
C ASN A 373 33.63 99.17 21.72
N GLN A 374 33.00 98.34 20.89
CA GLN A 374 32.28 97.13 21.27
C GLN A 374 33.08 95.84 21.02
N MET A 375 34.25 95.91 20.41
CA MET A 375 35.09 94.75 20.08
C MET A 375 35.31 93.82 21.29
N SER A 376 34.97 92.53 21.12
CA SER A 376 35.08 91.48 22.15
C SER A 376 35.00 90.07 21.54
N VAL A 377 35.37 89.05 22.32
CA VAL A 377 34.97 87.66 22.07
C VAL A 377 33.45 87.56 22.28
N GLN A 378 32.74 86.92 21.36
CA GLN A 378 31.28 86.79 21.39
C GLN A 378 30.82 85.48 22.05
N VAL A 379 31.58 84.39 21.84
CA VAL A 379 31.22 83.06 22.37
C VAL A 379 31.68 82.89 23.82
N GLU A 380 30.73 82.53 24.70
CA GLU A 380 31.01 82.23 26.12
C GLU A 380 31.45 80.77 26.32
N PHE A 381 32.70 80.44 25.95
CA PHE A 381 33.28 79.10 26.10
C PHE A 381 33.24 78.55 27.55
N ASP A 382 33.13 79.41 28.55
CA ASP A 382 33.00 79.07 29.96
C ASP A 382 31.67 78.35 30.30
N LYS A 383 30.63 78.49 29.47
CA LYS A 383 29.31 77.86 29.62
C LYS A 383 29.22 76.46 28.98
N LEU A 384 30.25 75.99 28.29
CA LEU A 384 30.26 74.66 27.66
C LEU A 384 30.11 73.53 28.71
N PRO A 385 29.36 72.45 28.41
CA PRO A 385 29.17 71.34 29.36
C PRO A 385 30.49 70.69 29.83
N ASN A 386 30.56 70.32 31.10
CA ASN A 386 31.73 69.69 31.70
C ASN A 386 31.63 68.16 31.67
N VAL A 387 32.35 67.52 30.76
CA VAL A 387 32.41 66.05 30.61
C VAL A 387 33.37 65.34 31.58
N THR A 388 34.10 66.08 32.43
CA THR A 388 35.18 65.52 33.28
C THR A 388 34.69 64.46 34.25
N SER A 389 33.50 64.64 34.85
CA SER A 389 32.93 63.66 35.78
C SER A 389 32.58 62.35 35.08
N ALA A 390 31.87 62.44 33.94
CA ALA A 390 31.53 61.32 33.08
C ALA A 390 32.78 60.55 32.60
N LEU A 391 33.80 61.26 32.11
CA LEU A 391 35.05 60.64 31.67
C LEU A 391 35.78 59.90 32.80
N ASN A 392 35.84 60.48 34.01
CA ASN A 392 36.46 59.85 35.17
C ASN A 392 35.70 58.58 35.60
N ASN A 393 34.36 58.64 35.65
CA ASN A 393 33.51 57.51 36.01
C ASN A 393 33.67 56.34 35.03
N ILE A 394 33.60 56.61 33.72
CA ILE A 394 33.87 55.59 32.69
C ILE A 394 35.30 55.03 32.79
N THR A 395 36.30 55.89 33.03
CA THR A 395 37.70 55.45 33.17
C THR A 395 37.90 54.53 34.37
N MET A 396 37.19 54.75 35.49
CA MET A 396 37.20 53.84 36.64
C MET A 396 36.50 52.51 36.32
N LEU A 397 35.33 52.56 35.68
CA LEU A 397 34.57 51.36 35.30
C LEU A 397 35.35 50.45 34.34
N MET A 398 36.04 51.03 33.36
CA MET A 398 36.90 50.28 32.43
C MET A 398 38.09 49.62 33.13
N LYS A 399 38.74 50.29 34.08
CA LYS A 399 39.77 49.67 34.95
C LYS A 399 39.19 48.57 35.85
N GLY A 400 37.90 48.64 36.14
CA GLY A 400 37.14 47.63 36.89
C GLY A 400 36.78 46.36 36.11
N ASN A 401 37.31 46.15 34.90
CA ASN A 401 37.11 44.95 34.07
C ASN A 401 35.65 44.62 33.70
N ILE A 402 34.74 45.60 33.71
CA ILE A 402 33.31 45.40 33.38
C ILE A 402 33.10 44.70 32.03
N VAL A 403 33.94 45.03 31.03
CA VAL A 403 33.93 44.39 29.70
C VAL A 403 34.17 42.88 29.79
N SER A 404 35.11 42.44 30.62
CA SER A 404 35.40 41.03 30.81
C SER A 404 34.29 40.32 31.60
N GLU A 405 33.77 40.94 32.66
CA GLU A 405 32.71 40.33 33.49
C GLU A 405 31.41 40.10 32.71
N VAL A 406 30.98 41.05 31.88
CA VAL A 406 29.77 40.87 31.04
C VAL A 406 30.02 39.90 29.88
N SER A 407 31.20 39.93 29.28
CA SER A 407 31.58 38.96 28.22
C SER A 407 31.64 37.52 28.77
N GLN A 408 32.16 37.30 29.98
CA GLN A 408 32.14 35.99 30.65
C GLN A 408 30.71 35.51 30.91
N GLY A 409 29.78 36.41 31.24
CA GLY A 409 28.36 36.10 31.34
C GLY A 409 27.76 35.57 30.03
N LYS A 410 28.08 36.22 28.91
CA LYS A 410 27.70 35.80 27.55
C LYS A 410 28.29 34.43 27.18
N GLU A 411 29.57 34.22 27.46
CA GLU A 411 30.24 32.92 27.23
C GLU A 411 29.65 31.80 28.10
N SER A 412 29.33 32.06 29.37
CA SER A 412 28.68 31.08 30.25
C SER A 412 27.31 30.65 29.74
N PHE A 413 26.52 31.57 29.16
CA PHE A 413 25.25 31.21 28.52
C PHE A 413 25.44 30.37 27.24
N LEU A 414 26.35 30.78 26.35
CA LEU A 414 26.66 30.02 25.13
C LEU A 414 27.22 28.63 25.44
N LYS A 415 28.00 28.49 26.53
CA LYS A 415 28.49 27.22 27.02
C LYS A 415 27.35 26.28 27.43
N ILE A 416 26.31 26.79 28.11
CA ILE A 416 25.13 25.99 28.48
C ILE A 416 24.45 25.39 27.24
N GLN A 417 24.23 26.20 26.20
CA GLN A 417 23.65 25.71 24.95
C GLN A 417 24.54 24.62 24.29
N LYS A 418 25.86 24.86 24.29
CA LYS A 418 26.84 23.90 23.73
C LYS A 418 26.91 22.59 24.54
N ASP A 419 26.86 22.66 25.87
CA ASP A 419 26.89 21.51 26.76
C ASP A 419 25.61 20.66 26.60
N ILE A 420 24.44 21.29 26.43
CA ILE A 420 23.17 20.60 26.08
C ILE A 420 23.28 19.91 24.71
N GLN A 421 23.69 20.62 23.66
CA GLN A 421 23.83 20.03 22.32
C GLN A 421 24.86 18.87 22.33
N HIS A 422 25.94 19.02 23.10
CA HIS A 422 26.95 17.98 23.26
C HIS A 422 26.40 16.75 24.02
N ALA A 423 25.62 16.94 25.09
CA ALA A 423 24.97 15.85 25.82
C ALA A 423 23.96 15.08 24.94
N VAL A 424 23.20 15.79 24.09
CA VAL A 424 22.34 15.19 23.07
C VAL A 424 23.19 14.40 22.07
N ASN A 425 24.18 15.02 21.42
CA ASN A 425 25.06 14.38 20.43
C ASN A 425 25.79 13.14 20.97
N GLN A 426 26.21 13.15 22.24
CA GLN A 426 26.83 12.00 22.92
C GLN A 426 25.85 10.85 23.22
N THR A 427 24.54 11.09 23.14
CA THR A 427 23.51 10.09 23.43
C THR A 427 22.87 9.50 22.17
N ILE A 428 22.85 10.24 21.05
CA ILE A 428 22.49 9.73 19.71
C ILE A 428 23.10 8.35 19.41
N PRO A 429 24.43 8.11 19.53
CA PRO A 429 25.02 6.80 19.21
C PRO A 429 24.58 5.69 20.17
N VAL A 430 24.20 5.99 21.41
CA VAL A 430 23.71 4.99 22.39
C VAL A 430 22.28 4.56 22.03
N VAL A 431 21.48 5.50 21.56
CA VAL A 431 20.11 5.24 21.08
C VAL A 431 20.15 4.49 19.75
N SER A 432 20.93 4.93 18.75
CA SER A 432 21.15 4.20 17.48
C SER A 432 21.71 2.79 17.72
N ALA A 433 22.69 2.60 18.62
CA ALA A 433 23.17 1.26 18.96
C ALA A 433 22.07 0.35 19.56
N SER A 434 21.06 0.92 20.22
CA SER A 434 19.90 0.17 20.73
C SER A 434 18.88 -0.15 19.65
N ILE A 435 18.60 0.78 18.73
CA ILE A 435 17.81 0.54 17.51
C ILE A 435 18.47 -0.57 16.67
N ARG A 436 19.79 -0.49 16.47
CA ARG A 436 20.56 -1.43 15.64
C ARG A 436 20.58 -2.86 16.21
N ARG A 437 20.45 -3.05 17.52
CA ARG A 437 20.23 -4.39 18.12
C ARG A 437 18.89 -4.98 17.67
N VAL A 438 17.86 -4.16 17.51
CA VAL A 438 16.55 -4.56 16.98
C VAL A 438 16.63 -4.82 15.47
N SER A 439 17.32 -3.98 14.70
CA SER A 439 17.63 -4.22 13.28
C SER A 439 18.23 -5.61 13.04
N VAL A 440 19.28 -5.98 13.80
CA VAL A 440 19.93 -7.29 13.70
C VAL A 440 18.97 -8.46 13.99
N HIS A 441 17.99 -8.27 14.88
CA HIS A 441 16.97 -9.29 15.13
C HIS A 441 15.88 -9.33 14.04
N MET A 442 15.51 -8.19 13.45
CA MET A 442 14.60 -8.14 12.30
C MET A 442 15.23 -8.75 11.04
N ASP A 443 16.52 -8.50 10.78
CA ASP A 443 17.28 -9.17 9.71
C ASP A 443 17.37 -10.69 9.95
N ALA A 444 17.65 -11.12 11.18
CA ALA A 444 17.64 -12.55 11.52
C ALA A 444 16.26 -13.21 11.30
N LEU A 445 15.17 -12.52 11.64
CA LEU A 445 13.80 -12.97 11.38
C LEU A 445 13.51 -13.06 9.88
N ALA A 446 13.84 -12.00 9.11
CA ALA A 446 13.70 -11.98 7.66
C ALA A 446 14.49 -13.12 7.00
N LYS A 447 15.74 -13.33 7.43
CA LYS A 447 16.61 -14.40 6.94
C LYS A 447 16.06 -15.80 7.24
N ASN A 448 15.54 -16.04 8.44
CA ASN A 448 14.92 -17.33 8.79
C ASN A 448 13.67 -17.61 7.93
N MET A 449 12.83 -16.59 7.73
CA MET A 449 11.59 -16.73 6.95
C MET A 449 11.86 -16.89 5.45
N THR A 450 12.83 -16.14 4.90
CA THR A 450 13.24 -16.28 3.49
C THR A 450 13.94 -17.61 3.20
N VAL A 451 14.75 -18.15 4.12
CA VAL A 451 15.31 -19.51 4.01
C VAL A 451 14.23 -20.60 3.99
N LEU A 452 13.15 -20.44 4.76
CA LEU A 452 12.01 -21.34 4.74
C LEU A 452 11.29 -21.30 3.39
N LEU A 453 11.09 -20.10 2.81
CA LEU A 453 10.48 -19.94 1.49
C LEU A 453 11.38 -20.48 0.36
N ASP A 454 12.70 -20.26 0.44
CA ASP A 454 13.66 -20.81 -0.52
C ASP A 454 13.66 -22.36 -0.50
N ARG A 455 13.51 -23.00 0.68
CA ARG A 455 13.36 -24.47 0.78
C ARG A 455 12.15 -24.96 -0.01
N ILE A 456 10.98 -24.35 0.20
CA ILE A 456 9.75 -24.69 -0.54
C ILE A 456 9.96 -24.45 -2.04
N GLY A 457 10.63 -23.36 -2.42
CA GLY A 457 10.96 -23.04 -3.81
C GLY A 457 11.89 -24.05 -4.50
N VAL A 458 12.81 -24.67 -3.75
CA VAL A 458 13.66 -25.79 -4.24
C VAL A 458 12.84 -27.05 -4.44
N GLU A 459 11.95 -27.39 -3.49
CA GLU A 459 11.09 -28.57 -3.58
C GLU A 459 10.16 -28.50 -4.81
N ILE A 460 9.49 -27.36 -5.02
CA ILE A 460 8.69 -27.10 -6.22
C ILE A 460 9.50 -27.28 -7.52
N ASN A 461 10.79 -26.93 -7.49
CA ASN A 461 11.67 -27.05 -8.64
C ASN A 461 12.08 -28.51 -8.92
N GLU A 462 12.17 -29.36 -7.90
CA GLU A 462 12.29 -30.82 -8.07
C GLU A 462 10.97 -31.45 -8.52
N ASP A 463 9.83 -31.04 -7.95
CA ASP A 463 8.50 -31.52 -8.36
C ASP A 463 8.23 -31.22 -9.85
N MET A 464 8.64 -30.05 -10.35
CA MET A 464 8.56 -29.72 -11.77
C MET A 464 9.37 -30.69 -12.65
N LYS A 465 10.56 -31.14 -12.21
CA LYS A 465 11.35 -32.18 -12.91
C LYS A 465 10.69 -33.56 -12.78
N GLY A 466 10.11 -33.86 -11.62
CA GLY A 466 9.34 -35.07 -11.38
C GLY A 466 8.16 -35.21 -12.33
N VAL A 467 7.42 -34.12 -12.56
CA VAL A 467 6.35 -34.03 -13.57
C VAL A 467 6.89 -34.35 -14.97
N ASP A 468 8.03 -33.79 -15.38
CA ASP A 468 8.65 -34.11 -16.68
C ASP A 468 9.06 -35.59 -16.81
N HIS A 469 9.69 -36.15 -15.77
CA HIS A 469 10.13 -37.53 -15.77
C HIS A 469 8.96 -38.51 -15.80
N ALA A 470 7.92 -38.26 -15.00
CA ALA A 470 6.68 -39.04 -15.02
C ALA A 470 5.97 -38.90 -16.37
N TRP A 471 5.88 -37.68 -16.92
CA TRP A 471 5.21 -37.43 -18.18
C TRP A 471 5.83 -38.19 -19.34
N LYS A 472 7.17 -38.26 -19.42
CA LYS A 472 7.90 -38.99 -20.46
C LYS A 472 7.48 -40.46 -20.58
N HIS A 473 7.03 -41.08 -19.49
CA HIS A 473 6.52 -42.45 -19.48
C HIS A 473 5.05 -42.51 -19.91
N VAL A 474 4.21 -41.57 -19.43
CA VAL A 474 2.79 -41.49 -19.78
C VAL A 474 2.59 -41.18 -21.27
N ASP A 475 3.39 -40.27 -21.83
CA ASP A 475 3.31 -39.78 -23.21
C ASP A 475 3.34 -40.91 -24.25
N GLN A 476 4.11 -41.97 -23.98
CA GLN A 476 4.19 -43.17 -24.81
C GLN A 476 2.88 -43.96 -24.87
N TYR A 477 2.08 -43.96 -23.79
CA TYR A 477 0.82 -44.72 -23.69
C TYR A 477 -0.42 -43.94 -24.13
N ILE A 478 -0.36 -42.60 -24.14
CA ILE A 478 -1.44 -41.71 -24.63
C ILE A 478 -2.01 -42.13 -26.00
N PRO A 479 -1.20 -42.33 -27.07
CA PRO A 479 -1.75 -42.67 -28.39
C PRO A 479 -2.52 -44.00 -28.37
N TYR A 480 -2.02 -45.02 -27.66
CA TYR A 480 -2.70 -46.32 -27.56
C TYR A 480 -4.07 -46.20 -26.88
N ARG A 481 -4.17 -45.44 -25.78
CA ARG A 481 -5.47 -45.18 -25.11
C ARG A 481 -6.46 -44.47 -26.05
N TYR A 482 -5.98 -43.49 -26.78
CA TYR A 482 -6.78 -42.71 -27.73
C TYR A 482 -7.29 -43.55 -28.91
N TYR A 483 -6.43 -44.34 -29.54
CA TYR A 483 -6.82 -45.25 -30.63
C TYR A 483 -7.75 -46.37 -30.15
N LEU A 484 -7.59 -46.88 -28.92
CA LEU A 484 -8.53 -47.81 -28.31
C LEU A 484 -9.94 -47.18 -28.17
N GLY A 485 -10.02 -45.94 -27.67
CA GLY A 485 -11.27 -45.19 -27.56
C GLY A 485 -11.94 -44.90 -28.91
N LEU A 486 -11.15 -44.56 -29.93
CA LEU A 486 -11.63 -44.41 -31.32
C LEU A 486 -12.12 -45.75 -31.89
N GLY A 487 -11.42 -46.85 -31.65
CA GLY A 487 -11.81 -48.19 -32.10
C GLY A 487 -13.16 -48.63 -31.51
N ILE A 488 -13.33 -48.45 -30.20
CA ILE A 488 -14.60 -48.72 -29.50
C ILE A 488 -15.73 -47.86 -30.10
N SER A 489 -15.50 -46.56 -30.25
CA SER A 489 -16.49 -45.63 -30.81
C SER A 489 -16.84 -45.95 -32.28
N GLY A 490 -15.85 -46.38 -33.07
CA GLY A 490 -16.02 -46.83 -34.45
C GLY A 490 -16.83 -48.13 -34.57
N ILE A 491 -16.67 -49.08 -33.63
CA ILE A 491 -17.51 -50.28 -33.57
C ILE A 491 -18.97 -49.91 -33.29
N LEU A 492 -19.23 -49.04 -32.30
CA LEU A 492 -20.58 -48.57 -31.98
C LEU A 492 -21.20 -47.80 -33.16
N LEU A 493 -20.42 -46.96 -33.84
CA LEU A 493 -20.84 -46.27 -35.06
C LEU A 493 -21.17 -47.26 -36.19
N THR A 494 -20.39 -48.33 -36.36
CA THR A 494 -20.62 -49.35 -37.39
C THR A 494 -21.96 -50.06 -37.13
N VAL A 495 -22.25 -50.44 -35.88
CA VAL A 495 -23.56 -50.99 -35.49
C VAL A 495 -24.68 -49.99 -35.82
N LEU A 496 -24.51 -48.72 -35.44
CA LEU A 496 -25.49 -47.67 -35.71
C LEU A 496 -25.75 -47.47 -37.21
N MET A 497 -24.71 -47.49 -38.05
CA MET A 497 -24.85 -47.40 -39.51
C MET A 497 -25.61 -48.60 -40.08
N CYS A 498 -25.37 -49.81 -39.59
CA CYS A 498 -26.17 -50.99 -39.98
C CYS A 498 -27.64 -50.86 -39.54
N LEU A 499 -27.93 -50.24 -38.38
CA LEU A 499 -29.30 -49.97 -37.94
C LEU A 499 -29.98 -48.90 -38.80
N THR A 500 -29.30 -47.80 -39.13
CA THR A 500 -29.88 -46.72 -39.94
C THR A 500 -30.12 -47.14 -41.38
N PHE A 501 -29.18 -47.83 -42.04
CA PHE A 501 -29.41 -48.41 -43.37
C PHE A 501 -30.49 -49.51 -43.33
N GLY A 502 -30.52 -50.33 -42.28
CA GLY A 502 -31.55 -51.35 -42.07
C GLY A 502 -32.96 -50.76 -41.94
N LEU A 503 -33.10 -49.64 -41.22
CA LEU A 503 -34.34 -48.87 -41.12
C LEU A 503 -34.71 -48.18 -42.44
N PHE A 504 -33.75 -47.51 -43.10
CA PHE A 504 -34.00 -46.75 -44.32
C PHE A 504 -34.48 -47.66 -45.47
N CYS A 505 -33.76 -48.74 -45.77
CA CYS A 505 -34.16 -49.72 -46.78
C CYS A 505 -35.44 -50.49 -46.37
N GLY A 506 -35.70 -50.63 -45.06
CA GLY A 506 -36.90 -51.29 -44.54
C GLY A 506 -38.19 -50.48 -44.63
N ILE A 507 -38.09 -49.15 -44.43
CA ILE A 507 -39.22 -48.22 -44.48
C ILE A 507 -39.48 -47.79 -45.93
N CYS A 508 -38.44 -47.30 -46.61
CA CYS A 508 -38.54 -46.68 -47.94
C CYS A 508 -38.40 -47.66 -49.11
N GLY A 509 -37.79 -48.84 -48.89
CA GLY A 509 -37.50 -49.78 -49.97
C GLY A 509 -38.73 -50.52 -50.51
N LYS A 510 -38.63 -51.04 -51.74
CA LYS A 510 -39.64 -51.92 -52.36
C LYS A 510 -39.71 -53.27 -51.63
N ARG A 511 -40.86 -53.94 -51.67
CA ARG A 511 -41.01 -55.33 -51.17
C ARG A 511 -40.14 -56.29 -52.01
N PRO A 512 -39.63 -57.40 -51.44
CA PRO A 512 -38.84 -58.37 -52.21
C PRO A 512 -39.76 -59.18 -53.14
N ASP A 513 -39.49 -59.14 -54.44
CA ASP A 513 -40.24 -59.80 -55.51
C ASP A 513 -39.48 -60.98 -56.16
N GLY A 514 -38.29 -61.31 -55.66
CA GLY A 514 -37.52 -62.51 -56.04
C GLY A 514 -36.78 -62.41 -57.39
N TYR A 515 -37.11 -61.42 -58.21
CA TYR A 515 -36.53 -61.15 -59.52
C TYR A 515 -36.04 -59.69 -59.62
N GLY A 516 -35.00 -59.34 -58.86
CA GLY A 516 -34.37 -58.02 -58.94
C GLY A 516 -33.30 -57.78 -57.86
N ASP A 517 -32.12 -57.33 -58.29
CA ASP A 517 -31.00 -56.96 -57.41
C ASP A 517 -31.03 -55.44 -57.09
N ASP A 518 -32.21 -54.94 -56.71
CA ASP A 518 -32.40 -53.56 -56.28
C ASP A 518 -31.68 -53.31 -54.95
N CYS A 519 -30.66 -52.44 -54.95
CA CYS A 519 -29.86 -52.10 -53.76
C CYS A 519 -30.73 -51.71 -52.54
N CYS A 520 -31.81 -50.95 -52.77
CA CYS A 520 -32.71 -50.42 -51.74
C CYS A 520 -34.06 -51.15 -51.65
N ASN A 521 -34.05 -52.47 -51.39
CA ASN A 521 -35.26 -53.24 -51.08
C ASN A 521 -35.38 -53.61 -49.58
N LYS A 522 -36.57 -54.03 -49.14
CA LYS A 522 -36.82 -54.40 -47.72
C LYS A 522 -36.03 -55.63 -47.28
N GLY A 523 -35.69 -56.54 -48.20
CA GLY A 523 -34.77 -57.65 -47.97
C GLY A 523 -33.34 -57.18 -47.65
N SER A 524 -32.83 -56.16 -48.35
CA SER A 524 -31.57 -55.48 -48.00
C SER A 524 -31.65 -54.86 -46.59
N GLY A 525 -32.78 -54.22 -46.25
CA GLY A 525 -33.03 -53.72 -44.90
C GLY A 525 -32.96 -54.83 -43.84
N ALA A 526 -33.59 -55.99 -44.10
CA ALA A 526 -33.50 -57.16 -43.23
C ALA A 526 -32.07 -57.71 -43.10
N ARG A 527 -31.28 -57.70 -44.17
CA ARG A 527 -29.86 -58.11 -44.16
C ARG A 527 -29.03 -57.17 -43.28
N PHE A 528 -29.16 -55.84 -43.44
CA PHE A 528 -28.46 -54.86 -42.60
C PHE A 528 -28.83 -54.95 -41.11
N LEU A 529 -30.12 -55.11 -40.78
CA LEU A 529 -30.55 -55.33 -39.38
C LEU A 529 -29.95 -56.61 -38.79
N MET A 530 -29.83 -57.69 -39.58
CA MET A 530 -29.17 -58.91 -39.11
C MET A 530 -27.65 -58.76 -38.99
N MET A 531 -27.00 -57.99 -39.88
CA MET A 531 -25.57 -57.65 -39.75
C MET A 531 -25.29 -56.89 -38.45
N ALA A 532 -26.14 -55.92 -38.09
CA ALA A 532 -26.06 -55.26 -36.78
C ALA A 532 -26.12 -56.27 -35.62
N VAL A 533 -27.08 -57.21 -35.66
CA VAL A 533 -27.22 -58.27 -34.63
C VAL A 533 -25.97 -59.16 -34.54
N TRP A 534 -25.37 -59.54 -35.67
CA TRP A 534 -24.12 -60.31 -35.68
C TRP A 534 -22.95 -59.56 -35.06
N ILE A 535 -22.74 -58.29 -35.46
CA ILE A 535 -21.66 -57.44 -34.92
C ILE A 535 -21.86 -57.22 -33.41
N ILE A 536 -23.09 -57.00 -32.97
CA ILE A 536 -23.45 -56.89 -31.55
C ILE A 536 -23.06 -58.19 -30.82
N PHE A 537 -23.49 -59.38 -31.24
CA PHE A 537 -23.16 -60.61 -30.53
C PHE A 537 -21.65 -60.92 -30.51
N LEU A 538 -20.93 -60.61 -31.59
CA LEU A 538 -19.49 -60.88 -31.70
C LEU A 538 -18.67 -59.97 -30.78
N LEU A 539 -18.97 -58.67 -30.73
CA LEU A 539 -18.12 -57.67 -30.07
C LEU A 539 -18.61 -57.25 -28.67
N THR A 540 -19.89 -57.41 -28.34
CA THR A 540 -20.45 -56.92 -27.05
C THR A 540 -19.78 -57.58 -25.83
N SER A 541 -19.39 -58.86 -25.90
CA SER A 541 -18.67 -59.51 -24.79
C SER A 541 -17.35 -58.80 -24.45
N VAL A 542 -16.55 -58.49 -25.48
CA VAL A 542 -15.27 -57.78 -25.34
C VAL A 542 -15.49 -56.33 -24.88
N LEU A 543 -16.45 -55.62 -25.50
CA LEU A 543 -16.78 -54.26 -25.13
C LEU A 543 -17.32 -54.14 -23.69
N MET A 544 -18.10 -55.11 -23.21
CA MET A 544 -18.57 -55.16 -21.82
C MET A 544 -17.41 -55.30 -20.84
N VAL A 545 -16.47 -56.22 -21.08
CA VAL A 545 -15.28 -56.38 -20.21
C VAL A 545 -14.44 -55.10 -20.17
N ILE A 546 -14.18 -54.49 -21.33
CA ILE A 546 -13.43 -53.22 -21.41
C ILE A 546 -14.17 -52.09 -20.68
N THR A 547 -15.50 -52.00 -20.83
CA THR A 547 -16.32 -50.96 -20.18
C THR A 547 -16.35 -51.14 -18.67
N VAL A 548 -16.47 -52.38 -18.17
CA VAL A 548 -16.39 -52.68 -16.74
C VAL A 548 -15.01 -52.33 -16.18
N ALA A 549 -13.92 -52.62 -16.89
CA ALA A 549 -12.57 -52.23 -16.48
C ALA A 549 -12.42 -50.70 -16.40
N HIS A 550 -12.90 -49.95 -17.40
CA HIS A 550 -12.89 -48.48 -17.37
C HIS A 550 -13.77 -47.93 -16.24
N MET A 551 -14.96 -48.49 -16.01
CA MET A 551 -15.83 -48.11 -14.89
C MET A 551 -15.11 -48.26 -13.55
N VAL A 552 -14.51 -49.43 -13.28
CA VAL A 552 -13.79 -49.68 -12.02
C VAL A 552 -12.63 -48.71 -11.86
N ILE A 553 -11.80 -48.51 -12.88
CA ILE A 553 -10.68 -47.56 -12.83
C ILE A 553 -11.20 -46.13 -12.58
N GLY A 554 -12.22 -45.68 -13.32
CA GLY A 554 -12.73 -44.33 -13.26
C GLY A 554 -13.40 -43.98 -11.93
N VAL A 555 -14.17 -44.91 -11.38
CA VAL A 555 -14.76 -44.80 -10.03
C VAL A 555 -13.68 -44.78 -8.96
N LEU A 556 -12.68 -45.68 -9.04
CA LEU A 556 -11.57 -45.72 -8.07
C LEU A 556 -10.76 -44.42 -8.10
N VAL A 557 -10.37 -43.90 -9.26
CA VAL A 557 -9.62 -42.63 -9.35
C VAL A 557 -10.48 -41.45 -8.88
N GLN A 558 -11.79 -41.44 -9.18
CA GLN A 558 -12.69 -40.40 -8.66
C GLN A 558 -12.72 -40.38 -7.12
N ARG A 559 -12.78 -41.54 -6.47
CA ARG A 559 -12.85 -41.64 -5.01
C ARG A 559 -11.50 -41.54 -4.29
N ALA A 560 -10.43 -42.06 -4.89
CA ALA A 560 -9.10 -42.08 -4.29
C ALA A 560 -8.28 -40.81 -4.54
N VAL A 561 -8.57 -40.06 -5.62
CA VAL A 561 -7.77 -38.89 -6.03
C VAL A 561 -8.63 -37.63 -6.11
N CYS A 562 -9.72 -37.61 -6.87
CA CYS A 562 -10.43 -36.36 -7.15
C CYS A 562 -11.37 -35.88 -6.04
N GLU A 563 -12.12 -36.78 -5.38
CA GLU A 563 -12.97 -36.42 -4.23
C GLU A 563 -12.15 -35.93 -3.01
N PRO A 564 -11.02 -36.57 -2.64
CA PRO A 564 -10.19 -36.10 -1.53
C PRO A 564 -9.49 -34.76 -1.81
N LEU A 565 -9.06 -34.53 -3.05
CA LEU A 565 -8.45 -33.26 -3.44
C LEU A 565 -9.48 -32.11 -3.57
N LYS A 566 -10.74 -32.41 -3.94
CA LYS A 566 -11.83 -31.40 -3.93
C LYS A 566 -12.28 -31.03 -2.52
N ASN A 567 -12.28 -32.00 -1.59
CA ASN A 567 -12.80 -31.86 -0.22
C ASN A 567 -11.75 -32.30 0.83
N PRO A 568 -10.65 -31.54 1.04
CA PRO A 568 -9.49 -31.99 1.82
C PRO A 568 -9.72 -32.05 3.34
N GLN A 569 -10.76 -31.41 3.90
CA GLN A 569 -11.05 -31.48 5.34
C GLN A 569 -11.90 -32.70 5.72
N ASP A 570 -12.92 -33.03 4.92
CA ASP A 570 -13.92 -34.05 5.26
C ASP A 570 -13.63 -35.44 4.64
N ASN A 571 -12.45 -35.62 4.00
CA ASN A 571 -12.10 -36.86 3.30
C ASN A 571 -10.95 -37.63 3.98
N ARG A 572 -11.24 -38.90 4.32
CA ARG A 572 -10.33 -39.80 5.03
C ARG A 572 -9.06 -40.11 4.23
N MET A 573 -9.17 -40.19 2.90
CA MET A 573 -8.02 -40.45 2.04
C MET A 573 -7.04 -39.27 2.05
N PHE A 574 -7.55 -38.04 2.12
CA PHE A 574 -6.68 -36.86 2.22
C PHE A 574 -5.97 -36.83 3.59
N ALA A 575 -6.71 -37.09 4.68
CA ALA A 575 -6.14 -37.20 6.02
C ALA A 575 -5.03 -38.26 6.13
N LEU A 576 -5.21 -39.42 5.49
CA LEU A 576 -4.21 -40.49 5.42
C LEU A 576 -2.93 -40.04 4.69
N VAL A 577 -3.06 -39.33 3.58
CA VAL A 577 -1.92 -38.78 2.83
C VAL A 577 -1.19 -37.72 3.66
N ASP A 578 -1.91 -36.87 4.38
CA ASP A 578 -1.34 -35.83 5.26
C ASP A 578 -0.44 -36.44 6.36
N GLU A 579 -0.89 -37.54 6.97
CA GLU A 579 -0.17 -38.28 8.01
C GLU A 579 1.06 -39.03 7.49
N ILE A 580 1.03 -39.48 6.22
CA ILE A 580 2.16 -40.14 5.54
C ILE A 580 3.22 -39.13 5.09
N VAL A 581 2.83 -38.01 4.48
CA VAL A 581 3.77 -37.03 3.89
C VAL A 581 4.53 -36.25 4.97
N GLN A 582 3.98 -36.15 6.20
CA GLN A 582 4.64 -35.55 7.37
C GLN A 582 5.24 -34.16 7.11
N ILE A 583 4.49 -33.27 6.43
CA ILE A 583 4.93 -31.91 6.06
C ILE A 583 5.53 -31.15 7.25
N LYS A 584 4.98 -31.32 8.45
CA LYS A 584 5.54 -30.81 9.72
C LYS A 584 7.05 -31.06 9.90
N LYS A 585 7.58 -32.25 9.57
CA LYS A 585 9.02 -32.56 9.66
C LYS A 585 9.85 -31.83 8.61
N LYS A 586 9.29 -31.62 7.42
CA LYS A 586 9.97 -30.96 6.28
C LYS A 586 10.08 -29.44 6.49
N LEU A 587 9.00 -28.86 7.00
CA LEU A 587 8.86 -27.42 7.24
C LEU A 587 9.46 -27.01 8.61
N TYR A 588 9.22 -27.78 9.67
CA TYR A 588 9.66 -27.53 11.05
C TYR A 588 10.52 -28.69 11.61
N PRO A 589 11.69 -29.01 11.03
CA PRO A 589 12.52 -30.14 11.46
C PRO A 589 13.02 -30.04 12.92
N GLN A 590 13.05 -28.84 13.50
CA GLN A 590 13.49 -28.60 14.88
C GLN A 590 12.33 -28.46 15.88
N ASN A 591 11.07 -28.36 15.44
CA ASN A 591 9.90 -28.16 16.31
C ASN A 591 8.85 -29.27 16.08
N PRO A 592 8.98 -30.43 16.77
CA PRO A 592 8.12 -31.59 16.55
C PRO A 592 6.64 -31.38 16.96
N ASN A 593 6.36 -30.35 17.75
CA ASN A 593 5.01 -29.98 18.20
C ASN A 593 4.26 -29.06 17.21
N ALA A 594 4.83 -28.75 16.04
CA ALA A 594 4.18 -27.93 15.03
C ALA A 594 3.00 -28.68 14.37
N ASP A 595 1.78 -28.29 14.74
CA ASP A 595 0.52 -28.75 14.16
C ASP A 595 0.28 -28.10 12.78
N VAL A 596 1.05 -28.49 11.77
CA VAL A 596 0.94 -27.95 10.40
C VAL A 596 0.87 -29.09 9.38
N ASN A 597 -0.28 -29.16 8.72
CA ASN A 597 -0.71 -30.24 7.83
C ASN A 597 -1.15 -29.66 6.48
N MET A 598 -1.12 -30.47 5.42
CA MET A 598 -1.47 -30.06 4.04
C MET A 598 -2.93 -29.61 3.93
N SER A 599 -3.85 -30.29 4.61
CA SER A 599 -5.28 -29.97 4.62
C SER A 599 -5.53 -28.59 5.25
N TYR A 600 -4.77 -28.27 6.31
CA TYR A 600 -4.78 -26.96 6.95
C TYR A 600 -4.27 -25.88 5.99
N ILE A 601 -3.09 -26.08 5.37
CA ILE A 601 -2.49 -25.13 4.43
C ILE A 601 -3.46 -24.81 3.28
N ILE A 602 -3.98 -25.83 2.59
CA ILE A 602 -4.87 -25.66 1.44
C ILE A 602 -6.17 -24.92 1.85
N THR A 603 -6.79 -25.32 2.97
CA THR A 603 -8.05 -24.70 3.41
C THR A 603 -7.88 -23.24 3.82
N HIS A 604 -6.80 -22.92 4.54
CA HIS A 604 -6.52 -21.54 4.95
C HIS A 604 -6.08 -20.68 3.74
N CYS A 605 -5.45 -21.27 2.72
CA CYS A 605 -5.21 -20.60 1.44
C CYS A 605 -6.49 -20.34 0.63
N HIS A 606 -7.49 -21.23 0.67
CA HIS A 606 -8.82 -20.96 0.09
C HIS A 606 -9.55 -19.80 0.78
N ARG A 607 -9.27 -19.55 2.06
CA ARG A 607 -9.75 -18.37 2.82
C ARG A 607 -8.95 -17.10 2.55
N ASN A 608 -7.91 -17.16 1.71
CA ASN A 608 -6.99 -16.06 1.40
C ASN A 608 -6.29 -15.48 2.65
N GLU A 609 -5.96 -16.34 3.61
CA GLU A 609 -5.17 -15.96 4.79
C GLU A 609 -3.70 -15.69 4.41
N THR A 610 -2.99 -14.99 5.29
CA THR A 610 -1.56 -14.67 5.13
C THR A 610 -0.66 -15.85 5.41
N LEU A 611 0.54 -15.82 4.84
CA LEU A 611 1.59 -16.81 5.02
C LEU A 611 1.89 -17.10 6.51
N TYR A 612 1.84 -16.07 7.36
CA TYR A 612 2.05 -16.20 8.81
C TYR A 612 1.05 -17.16 9.46
N ASN A 613 -0.24 -17.02 9.13
CA ASN A 613 -1.32 -17.87 9.65
C ASN A 613 -1.32 -19.26 8.99
N VAL A 614 -1.21 -19.30 7.65
CA VAL A 614 -1.25 -20.52 6.84
C VAL A 614 -0.16 -21.53 7.22
N LEU A 615 1.07 -21.06 7.46
CA LEU A 615 2.16 -21.93 7.89
C LEU A 615 2.29 -22.02 9.42
N LYS A 616 1.48 -21.29 10.19
CA LYS A 616 1.64 -21.10 11.65
C LYS A 616 3.08 -20.68 12.02
N VAL A 617 3.57 -19.61 11.41
CA VAL A 617 4.93 -19.07 11.62
C VAL A 617 5.17 -18.62 13.08
N GLY A 618 4.09 -18.39 13.85
CA GLY A 618 4.13 -18.25 15.30
C GLY A 618 4.86 -19.38 16.04
N ASN A 619 4.95 -20.58 15.46
CA ASN A 619 5.74 -21.70 15.99
C ASN A 619 7.28 -21.51 15.87
N ILE A 620 7.75 -20.56 15.07
CA ILE A 620 9.16 -20.10 15.02
C ILE A 620 9.31 -18.77 15.75
N PHE A 621 8.39 -17.84 15.50
CA PHE A 621 8.45 -16.48 16.02
C PHE A 621 7.06 -15.94 16.28
N ASP A 622 6.71 -15.77 17.56
CA ASP A 622 5.52 -15.04 17.95
C ASP A 622 5.71 -13.54 17.69
N ILE A 623 4.98 -13.03 16.70
CA ILE A 623 4.98 -11.62 16.32
C ILE A 623 4.34 -10.73 17.39
N GLY A 624 3.49 -11.28 18.27
CA GLY A 624 2.98 -10.58 19.45
C GLY A 624 4.09 -10.18 20.41
N SER A 625 5.18 -10.94 20.46
CA SER A 625 6.36 -10.65 21.30
C SER A 625 7.13 -9.38 20.87
N LEU A 626 6.85 -8.82 19.69
CA LEU A 626 7.34 -7.50 19.28
C LEU A 626 6.75 -6.37 20.13
N ARG A 627 5.55 -6.54 20.73
CA ARG A 627 4.96 -5.54 21.64
C ARG A 627 5.75 -5.38 22.95
N GLU A 628 6.55 -6.37 23.32
CA GLU A 628 7.38 -6.34 24.53
C GLU A 628 8.81 -5.78 24.28
N TYR A 629 9.13 -5.35 23.06
CA TYR A 629 10.51 -5.01 22.69
C TYR A 629 11.11 -3.90 23.57
N ALA A 630 10.31 -2.93 24.02
CA ALA A 630 10.75 -1.77 24.79
C ALA A 630 11.30 -2.17 26.18
N GLY A 631 10.74 -3.24 26.76
CA GLY A 631 11.26 -3.87 27.98
C GLY A 631 12.42 -4.84 27.69
N ARG A 632 12.38 -5.57 26.56
CA ARG A 632 13.36 -6.60 26.22
C ARG A 632 14.74 -6.06 25.79
N TYR A 633 14.79 -4.86 25.20
CA TYR A 633 16.04 -4.25 24.68
C TYR A 633 16.57 -3.06 25.51
N ASP A 634 15.99 -2.85 26.69
CA ASP A 634 16.41 -1.84 27.68
C ASP A 634 16.34 -0.38 27.16
N ILE A 635 15.43 -0.12 26.22
CA ILE A 635 15.26 1.18 25.56
C ILE A 635 14.68 2.21 26.53
N ASN A 636 13.81 1.79 27.43
CA ASN A 636 13.32 2.64 28.53
C ASN A 636 14.47 3.10 29.46
N ASN A 637 15.45 2.24 29.74
CA ASN A 637 16.64 2.61 30.50
C ASN A 637 17.58 3.50 29.68
N THR A 638 17.72 3.27 28.38
CA THR A 638 18.46 4.16 27.46
C THR A 638 17.85 5.56 27.43
N ILE A 639 16.52 5.68 27.48
CA ILE A 639 15.81 6.96 27.60
C ILE A 639 15.97 7.55 29.01
N GLN A 640 16.01 6.74 30.07
CA GLN A 640 16.41 7.26 31.38
C GLN A 640 17.87 7.75 31.41
N GLN A 641 18.79 7.14 30.66
CA GLN A 641 20.16 7.64 30.52
C GLN A 641 20.19 8.97 29.74
N LEU A 642 19.42 9.11 28.67
CA LEU A 642 19.19 10.39 27.97
C LEU A 642 18.69 11.45 28.96
N ARG A 643 17.66 11.13 29.75
CA ARG A 643 17.09 12.00 30.79
C ARG A 643 18.07 12.31 31.94
N ARG A 644 19.06 11.46 32.22
CA ARG A 644 20.12 11.74 33.22
C ARG A 644 21.28 12.54 32.66
N LYS A 645 21.52 12.51 31.34
CA LYS A 645 22.58 13.27 30.67
C LYS A 645 22.16 14.68 30.27
N ILE A 646 20.90 14.87 29.87
CA ILE A 646 20.35 16.19 29.54
C ILE A 646 19.81 16.84 30.82
N SER A 647 20.72 17.26 31.71
CA SER A 647 20.37 17.94 32.96
C SER A 647 21.12 19.26 33.10
N LEU A 648 20.40 20.34 33.37
CA LEU A 648 21.00 21.64 33.68
C LEU A 648 21.56 21.63 35.12
N SER A 649 22.85 21.93 35.30
CA SER A 649 23.43 22.06 36.65
C SER A 649 22.91 23.33 37.33
N PRO A 650 22.44 23.27 38.59
CA PRO A 650 22.07 24.47 39.35
C PRO A 650 23.30 25.30 39.70
N GLY A 651 23.12 26.62 39.88
CA GLY A 651 24.21 27.56 40.18
C GLY A 651 24.76 28.32 38.97
N VAL A 652 23.97 28.46 37.90
CA VAL A 652 24.33 29.28 36.72
C VAL A 652 24.45 30.76 37.13
N VAL A 653 25.63 31.35 36.91
CA VAL A 653 25.87 32.79 37.09
C VAL A 653 26.16 33.40 35.72
N ILE A 654 25.29 34.32 35.28
CA ILE A 654 25.43 35.10 34.04
C ILE A 654 25.91 36.50 34.41
N LEU A 655 25.24 37.17 35.34
CA LEU A 655 25.69 38.42 35.95
C LEU A 655 26.06 38.17 37.41
N THR A 656 27.34 38.39 37.73
CA THR A 656 27.82 38.49 39.11
C THR A 656 27.25 39.75 39.76
N ASP A 657 27.18 39.79 41.09
CA ASP A 657 26.70 41.00 41.79
C ASP A 657 27.70 42.17 41.65
N SER A 658 28.99 41.86 41.41
CA SER A 658 30.01 42.81 40.93
C SER A 658 29.60 43.45 39.60
N ALA A 659 29.26 42.64 38.60
CA ALA A 659 28.86 43.13 37.29
C ALA A 659 27.57 43.97 37.38
N LYS A 660 26.57 43.54 38.18
CA LYS A 660 25.34 44.32 38.41
C LYS A 660 25.63 45.68 39.04
N SER A 661 26.50 45.73 40.06
CA SER A 661 26.91 47.01 40.68
C SER A 661 27.58 47.91 39.65
N LYS A 662 28.58 47.41 38.92
CA LYS A 662 29.32 48.17 37.90
C LYS A 662 28.43 48.64 36.74
N LEU A 663 27.39 47.89 36.39
CA LEU A 663 26.39 48.30 35.40
C LEU A 663 25.45 49.40 35.95
N ASN A 664 25.05 49.31 37.22
CA ASN A 664 24.34 50.41 37.87
C ASN A 664 25.22 51.68 37.97
N ASP A 665 26.49 51.54 38.34
CA ASP A 665 27.48 52.62 38.37
C ASP A 665 27.70 53.23 36.97
N LEU A 666 27.62 52.42 35.90
CA LEU A 666 27.62 52.87 34.52
C LEU A 666 26.36 53.65 34.15
N ALA A 667 25.18 53.18 34.58
CA ALA A 667 23.92 53.92 34.41
C ALA A 667 23.93 55.26 35.15
N GLN A 668 24.61 55.34 36.30
CA GLN A 668 24.77 56.53 37.14
C GLN A 668 26.04 57.35 36.84
N SER A 669 26.76 57.03 35.75
CA SER A 669 28.06 57.63 35.41
C SER A 669 28.01 59.12 35.06
N GLY A 670 26.82 59.68 34.82
CA GLY A 670 26.60 61.07 34.40
C GLY A 670 26.57 61.28 32.89
N LEU A 671 26.69 60.23 32.06
CA LEU A 671 26.67 60.36 30.60
C LEU A 671 25.30 60.81 30.05
N SER A 672 24.21 60.40 30.70
CA SER A 672 22.86 60.81 30.31
C SER A 672 22.50 62.24 30.75
N ASP A 673 23.33 62.86 31.61
CA ASP A 673 23.15 64.23 32.11
C ASP A 673 23.89 65.28 31.26
N ILE A 674 24.70 64.85 30.29
CA ILE A 674 25.45 65.74 29.40
C ILE A 674 24.46 66.45 28.45
N LYS A 675 24.42 67.78 28.53
CA LYS A 675 23.56 68.62 27.70
C LYS A 675 24.16 68.84 26.31
N PHE A 676 24.17 67.79 25.49
CA PHE A 676 24.80 67.80 24.16
C PHE A 676 24.34 68.96 23.26
N TYR A 677 23.06 69.35 23.33
CA TYR A 677 22.50 70.50 22.60
C TYR A 677 23.24 71.82 22.86
N GLN A 678 23.82 72.01 24.05
CA GLN A 678 24.53 73.25 24.40
C GLN A 678 25.84 73.43 23.61
N TYR A 679 26.47 72.34 23.14
CA TYR A 679 27.63 72.47 22.24
C TYR A 679 27.21 73.08 20.89
N VAL A 680 26.04 72.70 20.37
CA VAL A 680 25.51 73.26 19.11
C VAL A 680 25.10 74.72 19.32
N GLU A 681 24.37 75.02 20.39
CA GLU A 681 23.83 76.35 20.69
C GLU A 681 24.92 77.39 20.97
N ILE A 682 25.93 77.05 21.79
CA ILE A 682 26.98 77.99 22.20
C ILE A 682 28.00 78.23 21.06
N LEU A 683 28.24 77.24 20.20
CA LEU A 683 29.27 77.30 19.14
C LEU A 683 28.70 77.65 17.75
N ALA A 684 27.41 78.00 17.65
CA ALA A 684 26.78 78.46 16.40
C ALA A 684 27.20 79.89 16.01
N ASP A 685 27.61 80.71 16.99
CA ASP A 685 27.99 82.11 16.80
C ASP A 685 29.44 82.29 16.33
N ASN A 686 29.71 83.41 15.66
CA ASN A 686 31.08 83.82 15.34
C ASN A 686 31.88 84.05 16.63
N ILE A 687 33.16 83.62 16.65
CA ILE A 687 34.02 83.68 17.84
C ILE A 687 34.23 85.12 18.33
N THR A 688 34.34 86.08 17.43
CA THR A 688 34.44 87.52 17.72
C THR A 688 33.28 88.27 17.08
N ASN A 689 32.78 89.30 17.76
CA ASN A 689 31.65 90.10 17.27
C ASN A 689 31.95 90.96 16.04
N ILE A 690 33.24 91.08 15.68
CA ILE A 690 33.74 91.76 14.48
C ILE A 690 34.68 90.79 13.76
N ASN A 691 34.64 90.76 12.43
CA ASN A 691 35.61 90.00 11.63
C ASN A 691 36.97 90.70 11.67
N LEU A 692 37.93 90.08 12.38
CA LEU A 692 39.28 90.62 12.59
C LEU A 692 40.07 90.80 11.28
N GLU A 693 39.92 89.89 10.31
CA GLU A 693 40.60 89.98 9.01
C GLU A 693 40.07 91.15 8.17
N HIS A 694 38.75 91.36 8.20
CA HIS A 694 38.13 92.48 7.49
C HIS A 694 38.54 93.83 8.10
N LEU A 695 38.57 93.91 9.44
CA LEU A 695 39.07 95.09 10.14
C LEU A 695 40.56 95.34 9.85
N ALA A 696 41.39 94.28 9.83
CA ALA A 696 42.81 94.39 9.49
C ALA A 696 43.05 95.00 8.11
N LYS A 697 42.38 94.49 7.06
CA LYS A 697 42.50 95.03 5.69
C LYS A 697 42.13 96.51 5.63
N GLN A 698 41.02 96.88 6.27
CA GLN A 698 40.51 98.25 6.26
C GLN A 698 41.39 99.24 7.04
N LEU A 699 42.10 98.77 8.07
CA LEU A 699 43.11 99.57 8.77
C LEU A 699 44.35 99.82 7.89
N LEU A 700 44.74 98.87 7.02
CA LEU A 700 45.80 99.08 6.01
C LEU A 700 45.35 100.01 4.88
N ASP A 701 44.11 99.83 4.39
CA ASP A 701 43.54 100.71 3.36
C ASP A 701 43.54 102.17 3.85
N VAL A 702 43.08 102.40 5.09
CA VAL A 702 43.08 103.74 5.71
C VAL A 702 44.51 104.24 6.04
N SER A 703 45.47 103.37 6.39
CA SER A 703 46.85 103.81 6.66
C SER A 703 47.55 104.31 5.39
N ALA A 704 47.25 103.71 4.23
CA ALA A 704 47.78 104.11 2.93
C ALA A 704 47.27 105.49 2.45
N GLU A 705 46.08 105.89 2.86
CA GLU A 705 45.44 107.16 2.47
C GLU A 705 45.74 108.35 3.41
N LEU A 706 46.57 108.17 4.45
CA LEU A 706 46.84 109.23 5.42
C LEU A 706 47.65 110.40 4.84
N PRO A 707 47.29 111.66 5.14
CA PRO A 707 48.03 112.84 4.68
C PRO A 707 49.37 112.98 5.41
N LYS A 708 50.36 113.54 4.71
CA LYS A 708 51.72 113.79 5.21
C LYS A 708 51.69 114.55 6.54
N GLY A 709 52.31 113.98 7.58
CA GLY A 709 52.35 114.53 8.95
C GLY A 709 51.60 113.73 10.02
N GLN A 710 51.04 112.56 9.68
CA GLN A 710 50.42 111.61 10.64
C GLN A 710 51.15 110.25 10.66
N GLU A 711 52.49 110.27 10.61
CA GLU A 711 53.32 109.07 10.45
C GLU A 711 53.18 108.07 11.61
N ASP A 712 53.16 108.56 12.86
CA ASP A 712 52.99 107.71 14.05
C ASP A 712 51.64 106.98 14.06
N ILE A 713 50.61 107.60 13.48
CA ILE A 713 49.27 107.02 13.34
C ILE A 713 49.30 105.96 12.24
N ARG A 714 49.98 106.20 11.12
CA ARG A 714 50.16 105.22 10.03
C ARG A 714 50.81 103.94 10.56
N VAL A 715 51.96 104.06 11.22
CA VAL A 715 52.70 102.93 11.82
C VAL A 715 51.85 102.21 12.87
N SER A 716 51.05 102.94 13.65
CA SER A 716 50.16 102.34 14.65
C SER A 716 48.98 101.57 14.02
N LEU A 717 48.34 102.10 12.97
CA LEU A 717 47.27 101.41 12.25
C LEU A 717 47.80 100.15 11.55
N GLU A 718 48.94 100.24 10.87
CA GLU A 718 49.62 99.11 10.22
C GLU A 718 49.98 98.02 11.23
N LYS A 719 50.52 98.40 12.40
CA LYS A 719 50.80 97.44 13.47
C LYS A 719 49.54 96.75 13.98
N ASN A 720 48.48 97.49 14.32
CA ASN A 720 47.23 96.89 14.80
C ASN A 720 46.57 96.02 13.71
N ALA A 721 46.71 96.36 12.43
CA ALA A 721 46.26 95.54 11.32
C ALA A 721 47.04 94.22 11.21
N MET A 722 48.38 94.26 11.32
CA MET A 722 49.23 93.07 11.34
C MET A 722 48.91 92.19 12.55
N ASP A 723 48.76 92.77 13.74
CA ASP A 723 48.34 92.06 14.95
C ASP A 723 46.98 91.37 14.73
N LEU A 724 45.97 92.08 14.21
CA LEU A 724 44.64 91.52 13.92
C LEU A 724 44.67 90.37 12.90
N ALA A 725 45.42 90.52 11.81
CA ALA A 725 45.56 89.47 10.80
C ALA A 725 46.28 88.23 11.38
N TYR A 726 47.33 88.45 12.17
CA TYR A 726 48.07 87.39 12.85
C TYR A 726 47.17 86.63 13.84
N TYR A 727 46.48 87.31 14.74
CA TYR A 727 45.60 86.65 15.72
C TYR A 727 44.33 86.05 15.10
N HIS A 728 43.84 86.59 13.98
CA HIS A 728 42.79 85.94 13.21
C HIS A 728 43.25 84.57 12.68
N ASP A 729 44.44 84.52 12.11
CA ASP A 729 44.99 83.30 11.52
C ASP A 729 45.46 82.27 12.56
N GLN A 730 46.09 82.73 13.64
CA GLN A 730 46.73 81.87 14.65
C GLN A 730 45.82 81.49 15.83
N LEU A 731 44.73 82.22 16.08
CA LEU A 731 43.77 81.90 17.15
C LEU A 731 42.36 81.68 16.59
N VAL A 732 41.78 82.65 15.88
CA VAL A 732 40.36 82.59 15.49
C VAL A 732 40.07 81.44 14.51
N LYS A 733 40.88 81.24 13.46
CA LYS A 733 40.69 80.12 12.52
C LYS A 733 40.86 78.75 13.20
N PRO A 734 41.92 78.45 13.98
CA PRO A 734 42.03 77.21 14.76
C PRO A 734 40.87 76.99 15.72
N MET A 735 40.42 78.03 16.44
CA MET A 735 39.26 77.93 17.33
C MET A 735 37.97 77.60 16.57
N GLY A 736 37.81 78.08 15.33
CA GLY A 736 36.68 77.72 14.46
C GLY A 736 36.65 76.23 14.12
N MET A 737 37.78 75.70 13.63
CA MET A 737 37.91 74.27 13.30
C MET A 737 37.72 73.37 14.53
N LEU A 738 38.27 73.77 15.68
CA LEU A 738 38.07 73.07 16.96
C LEU A 738 36.60 73.09 17.40
N SER A 739 35.88 74.19 17.18
CA SER A 739 34.45 74.29 17.51
C SER A 739 33.59 73.37 16.65
N GLU A 740 33.82 73.34 15.33
CA GLU A 740 33.15 72.42 14.40
C GLU A 740 33.43 70.94 14.75
N GLN A 741 34.69 70.62 15.08
CA GLN A 741 35.08 69.28 15.51
C GLN A 741 34.38 68.88 16.83
N LEU A 742 34.27 69.81 17.79
CA LEU A 742 33.60 69.59 19.07
C LEU A 742 32.09 69.36 18.89
N VAL A 743 31.41 70.14 18.05
CA VAL A 743 29.99 69.95 17.71
C VAL A 743 29.77 68.58 17.07
N THR A 744 30.60 68.22 16.08
CA THR A 744 30.51 66.92 15.38
C THR A 744 30.70 65.76 16.36
N LYS A 745 31.66 65.87 17.29
CA LYS A 745 31.89 64.87 18.34
C LYS A 745 30.76 64.79 19.36
N ALA A 746 30.17 65.93 19.75
CA ALA A 746 29.03 65.97 20.66
C ALA A 746 27.81 65.24 20.08
N VAL A 747 27.41 65.55 18.85
CA VAL A 747 26.23 64.94 18.20
C VAL A 747 26.44 63.45 17.96
N THR A 748 27.59 63.04 17.42
CA THR A 748 27.88 61.62 17.18
C THR A 748 27.99 60.80 18.47
N LEU A 749 28.43 61.41 19.58
CA LEU A 749 28.42 60.75 20.89
C LEU A 749 27.01 60.63 21.46
N GLU A 750 26.15 61.65 21.29
CA GLU A 750 24.76 61.62 21.74
C GLU A 750 23.95 60.47 21.09
N GLU A 751 24.18 60.20 19.81
CA GLU A 751 23.58 59.05 19.13
C GLU A 751 24.12 57.71 19.65
N LYS A 752 25.44 57.59 19.81
CA LYS A 752 26.10 56.36 20.29
C LYS A 752 25.62 55.89 21.66
N ILE A 753 25.25 56.81 22.56
CA ILE A 753 24.85 56.46 23.94
C ILE A 753 23.36 56.11 24.09
N LYS A 754 22.53 56.30 23.06
CA LYS A 754 21.07 56.05 23.17
C LYS A 754 20.70 54.57 23.05
N PHE A 755 21.43 53.77 22.28
CA PHE A 755 21.20 52.32 22.11
C PHE A 755 19.72 51.92 21.86
N ASN A 756 18.99 52.66 21.03
CA ASN A 756 17.54 52.52 20.78
C ASN A 756 16.60 52.71 21.99
N HIS A 757 17.09 53.25 23.11
CA HIS A 757 16.31 53.66 24.28
C HIS A 757 16.30 55.19 24.45
N SER A 758 15.55 55.71 25.42
CA SER A 758 15.56 57.16 25.70
C SER A 758 16.88 57.64 26.30
N SER A 759 17.57 56.76 27.02
CA SER A 759 18.86 57.02 27.66
C SER A 759 19.66 55.72 27.87
N MET A 760 20.98 55.86 28.00
CA MET A 760 21.88 54.75 28.36
C MET A 760 21.50 54.12 29.70
N ALA A 761 21.07 54.95 30.66
CA ALA A 761 20.64 54.50 31.98
C ALA A 761 19.40 53.59 31.90
N GLU A 762 18.38 53.98 31.13
CA GLU A 762 17.18 53.15 30.91
C GLU A 762 17.52 51.83 30.22
N ALA A 763 18.37 51.86 29.17
CA ALA A 763 18.83 50.67 28.47
C ALA A 763 19.47 49.66 29.44
N ILE A 764 20.41 50.11 30.27
CA ILE A 764 21.12 49.25 31.21
C ILE A 764 20.17 48.68 32.28
N HIS A 765 19.28 49.49 32.88
CA HIS A 765 18.35 48.99 33.90
C HIS A 765 17.40 47.92 33.34
N ASN A 766 16.88 48.13 32.12
CA ASN A 766 16.00 47.15 31.49
C ASN A 766 16.74 45.84 31.18
N LEU A 767 17.92 45.92 30.53
CA LEU A 767 18.70 44.75 30.15
C LEU A 767 19.22 43.97 31.38
N VAL A 768 19.66 44.66 32.45
CA VAL A 768 20.07 44.01 33.72
C VAL A 768 18.89 43.31 34.38
N ASN A 769 17.70 43.88 34.35
CA ASN A 769 16.48 43.27 34.89
C ASN A 769 16.09 42.00 34.09
N GLU A 770 16.12 42.06 32.76
CA GLU A 770 15.86 40.91 31.88
C GLU A 770 16.87 39.78 32.10
N VAL A 771 18.17 40.07 32.08
CA VAL A 771 19.22 39.07 32.31
C VAL A 771 19.16 38.50 33.73
N THR A 772 18.78 39.30 34.73
CA THR A 772 18.58 38.81 36.11
C THR A 772 17.39 37.87 36.21
N LYS A 773 16.26 38.17 35.54
CA LYS A 773 15.11 37.26 35.44
C LYS A 773 15.46 35.97 34.71
N ALA A 774 16.23 36.04 33.63
CA ALA A 774 16.71 34.88 32.90
C ALA A 774 17.62 33.98 33.77
N GLN A 775 18.55 34.56 34.53
CA GLN A 775 19.39 33.83 35.48
C GLN A 775 18.57 33.18 36.59
N GLN A 776 17.51 33.84 37.10
CA GLN A 776 16.61 33.24 38.07
C GLN A 776 15.84 32.04 37.49
N PHE A 777 15.29 32.18 36.29
CA PHE A 777 14.62 31.08 35.57
C PHE A 777 15.56 29.89 35.39
N LEU A 778 16.77 30.10 34.84
CA LEU A 778 17.76 29.05 34.61
C LEU A 778 18.18 28.30 35.88
N ASN A 779 18.18 28.95 37.05
CA ASN A 779 18.54 28.30 38.31
C ASN A 779 17.37 27.59 39.00
N LYS A 780 16.17 28.13 38.90
CA LYS A 780 15.00 27.66 39.66
C LYS A 780 14.15 26.68 38.86
N ASP A 781 13.78 27.08 37.65
CA ASP A 781 12.78 26.38 36.83
C ASP A 781 13.45 25.64 35.65
N GLY A 782 14.62 26.10 35.21
CA GLY A 782 15.41 25.56 34.10
C GLY A 782 15.76 24.07 34.20
N PRO A 783 16.24 23.54 35.34
CA PRO A 783 16.56 22.12 35.48
C PRO A 783 15.32 21.22 35.33
N GLU A 784 14.17 21.64 35.89
CA GLU A 784 12.91 20.92 35.73
C GLU A 784 12.40 21.03 34.28
N TYR A 785 12.48 22.21 33.67
CA TYR A 785 12.06 22.46 32.30
C TYR A 785 12.80 21.55 31.31
N VAL A 786 14.13 21.52 31.37
CA VAL A 786 14.98 20.66 30.53
C VAL A 786 14.66 19.17 30.76
N GLN A 787 14.33 18.78 31.99
CA GLN A 787 13.94 17.41 32.33
C GLN A 787 12.58 16.99 31.75
N GLN A 788 11.59 17.88 31.79
CA GLN A 788 10.27 17.66 31.17
C GLN A 788 10.40 17.57 29.65
N LEU A 789 11.19 18.45 29.04
CA LEU A 789 11.51 18.50 27.62
C LEU A 789 12.18 17.20 27.12
N ALA A 790 13.24 16.74 27.80
CA ALA A 790 13.89 15.46 27.52
C ALA A 790 12.93 14.26 27.67
N THR A 791 11.99 14.32 28.62
CA THR A 791 10.97 13.28 28.81
C THR A 791 9.94 13.26 27.66
N LYS A 792 9.49 14.42 27.17
CA LYS A 792 8.60 14.51 26.01
C LYS A 792 9.26 13.97 24.74
N PHE A 793 10.51 14.33 24.47
CA PHE A 793 11.28 13.77 23.35
C PHE A 793 11.44 12.24 23.44
N GLY A 794 11.78 11.70 24.61
CA GLY A 794 11.87 10.26 24.83
C GLY A 794 10.55 9.52 24.54
N ASN A 795 9.42 10.09 24.96
CA ASN A 795 8.09 9.52 24.71
C ASN A 795 7.69 9.62 23.23
N ALA A 796 8.01 10.71 22.55
CA ALA A 796 7.79 10.86 21.11
C ALA A 796 8.58 9.84 20.28
N PHE A 797 9.85 9.64 20.65
CA PHE A 797 10.72 8.63 20.05
C PHE A 797 10.17 7.21 20.23
N LEU A 798 9.71 6.84 21.44
CA LEU A 798 9.12 5.51 21.69
C LEU A 798 7.90 5.24 20.82
N ARG A 799 6.95 6.19 20.77
CA ARG A 799 5.74 6.07 19.94
C ARG A 799 6.07 5.75 18.49
N GLN A 800 7.10 6.38 17.93
CA GLN A 800 7.46 6.15 16.53
C GLN A 800 8.03 4.74 16.26
N VAL A 801 8.65 4.10 17.26
CA VAL A 801 9.03 2.68 17.14
C VAL A 801 7.84 1.77 17.41
N ASP A 802 6.99 2.08 18.39
CA ASP A 802 5.77 1.32 18.69
C ASP A 802 4.82 1.31 17.46
N ASP A 803 4.62 2.46 16.81
CA ASP A 803 3.85 2.62 15.57
C ASP A 803 4.42 1.76 14.42
N PHE A 804 5.75 1.69 14.29
CA PHE A 804 6.40 0.81 13.30
C PHE A 804 6.23 -0.68 13.64
N LEU A 805 6.30 -1.06 14.91
CA LEU A 805 6.13 -2.45 15.32
C LEU A 805 4.68 -2.91 15.14
N GLU A 806 3.69 -2.06 15.43
CA GLU A 806 2.30 -2.32 15.07
C GLU A 806 2.10 -2.38 13.55
N LEU A 807 2.80 -1.57 12.76
CA LEU A 807 2.80 -1.66 11.29
C LEU A 807 3.35 -3.02 10.80
N VAL A 808 4.45 -3.50 11.38
CA VAL A 808 5.04 -4.82 11.07
C VAL A 808 4.08 -5.94 11.46
N ILE A 809 3.50 -5.90 12.67
CA ILE A 809 2.49 -6.86 13.13
C ILE A 809 1.27 -6.86 12.19
N HIS A 810 0.76 -5.69 11.84
CA HIS A 810 -0.41 -5.53 10.97
C HIS A 810 -0.15 -6.11 9.57
N HIS A 811 0.92 -5.69 8.91
CA HIS A 811 1.23 -6.19 7.56
C HIS A 811 1.54 -7.68 7.56
N ALA A 812 2.26 -8.21 8.54
CA ALA A 812 2.54 -9.64 8.62
C ALA A 812 1.28 -10.50 8.85
N LEU A 813 0.33 -10.02 9.65
CA LEU A 813 -0.94 -10.72 9.90
C LEU A 813 -1.95 -10.56 8.77
N MET A 814 -1.99 -9.41 8.10
CA MET A 814 -3.08 -9.04 7.18
C MET A 814 -2.68 -9.03 5.70
N ASP A 815 -1.46 -8.67 5.32
CA ASP A 815 -1.11 -8.36 3.91
C ASP A 815 0.02 -9.19 3.31
N VAL A 816 1.06 -9.52 4.07
CA VAL A 816 2.25 -10.23 3.57
C VAL A 816 1.88 -11.68 3.25
N GLY A 817 2.09 -12.07 1.99
CA GLY A 817 1.87 -13.43 1.53
C GLY A 817 0.42 -13.91 1.63
N ARG A 818 -0.56 -13.09 1.22
CA ARG A 818 -1.96 -13.54 1.05
C ARG A 818 -2.04 -14.71 0.07
N CYS A 819 -2.56 -15.85 0.52
CA CYS A 819 -2.37 -17.14 -0.15
C CYS A 819 -3.34 -17.47 -1.32
N ALA A 820 -4.16 -16.50 -1.77
CA ALA A 820 -5.03 -16.67 -2.94
C ALA A 820 -4.33 -17.20 -4.23
N PRO A 821 -3.10 -16.80 -4.60
CA PRO A 821 -2.43 -17.33 -5.78
C PRO A 821 -2.16 -18.85 -5.69
N VAL A 822 -1.81 -19.34 -4.50
CA VAL A 822 -1.59 -20.79 -4.25
C VAL A 822 -2.93 -21.54 -4.30
N SER A 823 -4.00 -20.99 -3.73
CA SER A 823 -5.36 -21.51 -3.86
C SER A 823 -5.81 -21.62 -5.33
N ASN A 824 -5.50 -20.61 -6.15
CA ASN A 824 -5.79 -20.62 -7.59
C ASN A 824 -4.96 -21.67 -8.34
N ALA A 825 -3.66 -21.79 -8.06
CA ALA A 825 -2.79 -22.82 -8.62
C ALA A 825 -3.23 -24.25 -8.24
N TYR A 826 -3.67 -24.46 -7.00
CA TYR A 826 -4.25 -25.72 -6.55
C TYR A 826 -5.53 -26.04 -7.33
N ASN A 827 -6.49 -25.11 -7.38
CA ASN A 827 -7.74 -25.29 -8.12
C ASN A 827 -7.52 -25.49 -9.63
N ALA A 828 -6.55 -24.81 -10.24
CA ALA A 828 -6.18 -25.02 -11.64
C ALA A 828 -5.62 -26.43 -11.89
N THR A 829 -4.86 -26.98 -10.92
CA THR A 829 -4.39 -28.36 -10.94
C THR A 829 -5.55 -29.36 -10.81
N LEU A 830 -6.54 -29.09 -9.94
CA LEU A 830 -7.77 -29.90 -9.86
C LEU A 830 -8.55 -29.89 -11.18
N VAL A 831 -8.71 -28.73 -11.80
CA VAL A 831 -9.39 -28.58 -13.08
C VAL A 831 -8.65 -29.33 -14.19
N ALA A 832 -7.32 -29.24 -14.23
CA ALA A 832 -6.50 -29.94 -15.21
C ALA A 832 -6.61 -31.47 -15.11
N GLY A 833 -6.58 -32.04 -13.89
CA GLY A 833 -6.70 -33.50 -13.70
C GLY A 833 -8.14 -33.99 -13.69
N CYS A 834 -8.95 -33.50 -12.76
CA CYS A 834 -10.29 -34.05 -12.50
C CYS A 834 -11.30 -33.64 -13.57
N ASN A 835 -11.30 -32.40 -14.03
CA ASN A 835 -12.32 -31.91 -14.97
C ASN A 835 -11.91 -32.08 -16.44
N ARG A 836 -10.63 -31.85 -16.80
CA ARG A 836 -10.17 -32.00 -18.19
C ARG A 836 -9.79 -33.44 -18.57
N VAL A 837 -9.47 -34.34 -17.62
CA VAL A 837 -9.15 -35.75 -17.93
C VAL A 837 -10.20 -36.71 -17.38
N LEU A 838 -10.48 -36.68 -16.06
CA LEU A 838 -11.27 -37.73 -15.42
C LEU A 838 -12.79 -37.63 -15.69
N ASP A 839 -13.38 -36.44 -15.71
CA ASP A 839 -14.79 -36.26 -16.10
C ASP A 839 -15.06 -36.80 -17.54
N PRO A 840 -14.24 -36.48 -18.56
CA PRO A 840 -14.29 -37.14 -19.87
C PRO A 840 -14.07 -38.65 -19.83
N PHE A 841 -13.09 -39.16 -19.07
CA PHE A 841 -12.86 -40.62 -18.91
C PHE A 841 -14.09 -41.34 -18.36
N ASN A 842 -14.76 -40.72 -17.37
CA ASN A 842 -15.97 -41.27 -16.78
C ASN A 842 -17.17 -41.17 -17.73
N GLY A 843 -17.32 -40.03 -18.41
CA GLY A 843 -18.34 -39.85 -19.45
C GLY A 843 -18.19 -40.86 -20.59
N PHE A 844 -16.97 -41.27 -20.95
CA PHE A 844 -16.71 -42.26 -21.99
C PHE A 844 -17.29 -43.63 -21.65
N TRP A 845 -16.96 -44.21 -20.49
CA TRP A 845 -17.45 -45.57 -20.15
C TRP A 845 -18.97 -45.59 -19.90
N VAL A 846 -19.56 -44.50 -19.38
CA VAL A 846 -21.04 -44.36 -19.32
C VAL A 846 -21.62 -44.36 -20.74
N SER A 847 -21.02 -43.58 -21.65
CA SER A 847 -21.46 -43.43 -23.05
C SER A 847 -21.34 -44.72 -23.87
N VAL A 848 -20.42 -45.62 -23.52
CA VAL A 848 -20.35 -46.97 -24.07
C VAL A 848 -21.35 -47.89 -23.36
N GLY A 849 -21.35 -47.92 -22.02
CA GLY A 849 -22.13 -48.85 -21.21
C GLY A 849 -23.63 -48.83 -21.49
N TRP A 850 -24.25 -47.64 -21.59
CA TRP A 850 -25.67 -47.56 -21.92
C TRP A 850 -26.00 -47.98 -23.37
N CYS A 851 -25.07 -47.82 -24.34
CA CYS A 851 -25.23 -48.36 -25.69
C CYS A 851 -25.27 -49.90 -25.64
N LEU A 852 -24.38 -50.52 -24.86
CA LEU A 852 -24.34 -51.98 -24.67
C LEU A 852 -25.61 -52.50 -23.97
N ILE A 853 -26.19 -51.74 -23.02
CA ILE A 853 -27.49 -52.06 -22.42
C ILE A 853 -28.61 -51.97 -23.47
N LEU A 854 -28.64 -50.91 -24.30
CA LEU A 854 -29.63 -50.71 -25.36
C LEU A 854 -29.49 -51.70 -26.53
N PHE A 855 -28.34 -52.36 -26.69
CA PHE A 855 -28.18 -53.45 -27.66
C PHE A 855 -29.08 -54.65 -27.34
N ILE A 856 -29.41 -54.92 -26.07
CA ILE A 856 -30.29 -56.04 -25.67
C ILE A 856 -31.70 -55.90 -26.28
N PRO A 857 -32.47 -54.81 -26.07
CA PRO A 857 -33.75 -54.62 -26.75
C PRO A 857 -33.58 -54.42 -28.26
N THR A 858 -32.48 -53.83 -28.72
CA THR A 858 -32.18 -53.68 -30.16
C THR A 858 -32.14 -55.04 -30.87
N ILE A 859 -31.46 -56.05 -30.31
CA ILE A 859 -31.45 -57.41 -30.89
C ILE A 859 -32.87 -57.94 -31.10
N VAL A 860 -33.72 -57.83 -30.07
CA VAL A 860 -35.11 -58.33 -30.12
C VAL A 860 -35.91 -57.62 -31.21
N LEU A 861 -35.79 -56.29 -31.29
CA LEU A 861 -36.46 -55.48 -32.31
C LEU A 861 -35.98 -55.82 -33.72
N CYS A 862 -34.66 -55.87 -33.94
CA CYS A 862 -34.04 -56.19 -35.24
C CYS A 862 -34.44 -57.58 -35.74
N VAL A 863 -34.47 -58.59 -34.88
CA VAL A 863 -34.84 -59.97 -35.25
C VAL A 863 -36.35 -60.09 -35.59
N LYS A 864 -37.22 -59.38 -34.87
CA LYS A 864 -38.66 -59.36 -35.19
C LYS A 864 -38.94 -58.57 -36.48
N LEU A 865 -38.23 -57.47 -36.69
CA LEU A 865 -38.41 -56.59 -37.84
C LEU A 865 -37.82 -57.18 -39.13
N SER A 866 -36.65 -57.85 -39.07
CA SER A 866 -36.05 -58.52 -40.23
C SER A 866 -36.95 -59.63 -40.78
N ALA A 867 -37.56 -60.44 -39.90
CA ALA A 867 -38.52 -61.48 -40.29
C ALA A 867 -39.81 -60.91 -40.92
N LEU A 868 -40.19 -59.66 -40.59
CA LEU A 868 -41.32 -58.95 -41.18
C LEU A 868 -40.97 -58.30 -42.53
N TYR A 869 -39.72 -57.89 -42.72
CA TYR A 869 -39.21 -57.28 -43.95
C TYR A 869 -38.91 -58.30 -45.07
N GLN A 870 -38.69 -59.58 -44.73
CA GLN A 870 -38.46 -60.68 -45.68
C GLN A 870 -39.74 -61.25 -46.33
N LYS A 871 -40.91 -60.64 -46.09
CA LYS A 871 -42.19 -61.09 -46.65
C LYS A 871 -42.43 -60.49 -48.05
N SER A 872 -42.72 -61.35 -49.01
CA SER A 872 -43.03 -61.04 -50.41
C SER A 872 -44.49 -60.60 -50.63
N ASP A 873 -44.77 -60.03 -51.80
CA ASP A 873 -46.15 -59.73 -52.22
C ASP A 873 -46.92 -60.99 -52.65
N PRO A 874 -48.25 -61.06 -52.40
CA PRO A 874 -49.11 -62.04 -53.05
C PRO A 874 -49.17 -61.78 -54.55
N TYR A 875 -48.95 -62.83 -55.34
CA TYR A 875 -48.96 -62.77 -56.80
C TYR A 875 -50.32 -62.26 -57.32
N PRO A 876 -50.38 -61.24 -58.19
CA PRO A 876 -51.63 -60.73 -58.74
C PRO A 876 -52.14 -61.65 -59.87
N GLY A 877 -52.63 -62.82 -59.49
CA GLY A 877 -53.40 -63.74 -60.33
C GLY A 877 -54.86 -63.80 -59.87
N PRO A 878 -55.84 -64.05 -60.77
CA PRO A 878 -57.24 -64.13 -60.39
C PRO A 878 -57.49 -65.28 -59.41
N LEU A 879 -58.22 -64.98 -58.34
CA LEU A 879 -58.67 -65.95 -57.34
C LEU A 879 -59.63 -66.95 -58.00
N VAL A 880 -59.19 -68.21 -58.15
CA VAL A 880 -60.12 -69.32 -58.40
C VAL A 880 -60.55 -69.86 -57.04
N GLU A 881 -61.81 -69.64 -56.69
CA GLU A 881 -62.41 -70.16 -55.46
C GLU A 881 -62.55 -71.69 -55.54
N ALA A 882 -61.63 -72.41 -54.90
CA ALA A 882 -61.80 -73.83 -54.64
C ALA A 882 -62.77 -74.02 -53.45
N VAL A 883 -64.08 -74.05 -53.75
CA VAL A 883 -65.12 -74.45 -52.79
C VAL A 883 -64.88 -75.89 -52.35
N HIS A 884 -64.62 -76.11 -51.06
CA HIS A 884 -64.75 -77.43 -50.46
C HIS A 884 -65.48 -77.41 -49.11
N ASP A 885 -66.34 -78.42 -48.96
CA ASP A 885 -67.53 -78.37 -48.13
C ASP A 885 -67.28 -78.69 -46.64
N LYS A 886 -68.18 -78.20 -45.79
CA LYS A 886 -68.25 -78.64 -44.39
C LYS A 886 -69.08 -79.91 -44.29
N LYS A 887 -68.42 -81.07 -44.16
CA LYS A 887 -68.84 -82.24 -43.33
C LYS A 887 -67.93 -83.45 -43.60
N TYR A 888 -67.21 -83.92 -42.58
CA TYR A 888 -67.51 -85.19 -41.89
C TYR A 888 -66.47 -85.45 -40.79
N VAL A 889 -66.88 -86.18 -39.76
CA VAL A 889 -66.06 -86.61 -38.62
C VAL A 889 -65.66 -88.08 -38.81
N SER A 890 -64.48 -88.47 -38.29
CA SER A 890 -64.13 -89.78 -37.69
C SER A 890 -62.92 -90.55 -38.26
N HIS A 891 -61.96 -90.78 -37.34
CA HIS A 891 -61.18 -92.01 -37.07
C HIS A 891 -60.22 -92.72 -38.05
N SER A 892 -59.20 -93.33 -37.40
CA SER A 892 -58.28 -94.42 -37.82
C SER A 892 -57.08 -94.02 -38.71
N ARG A 893 -55.82 -94.13 -38.22
CA ARG A 893 -54.95 -95.32 -38.00
C ARG A 893 -54.20 -95.78 -39.27
N ASP A 894 -52.88 -95.56 -39.28
CA ASP A 894 -51.71 -96.29 -39.86
C ASP A 894 -51.89 -97.43 -40.90
N PRO A 895 -50.81 -97.88 -41.60
CA PRO A 895 -49.78 -97.15 -42.38
C PRO A 895 -49.50 -97.83 -43.76
N TYR A 896 -48.54 -97.36 -44.59
CA TYR A 896 -47.56 -98.12 -45.45
C TYR A 896 -47.11 -97.43 -46.76
N ALA A 897 -45.80 -97.52 -47.05
CA ALA A 897 -45.13 -97.61 -48.37
C ALA A 897 -45.26 -96.43 -49.39
N LYS A 898 -44.35 -96.20 -50.36
CA LYS A 898 -43.11 -96.91 -50.77
C LYS A 898 -42.09 -95.95 -51.41
N TYR A 899 -40.81 -96.35 -51.46
CA TYR A 899 -39.75 -95.75 -52.29
C TYR A 899 -39.92 -96.10 -53.78
N GLU A 900 -39.45 -95.22 -54.68
CA GLU A 900 -38.96 -95.64 -56.01
C GLU A 900 -37.88 -94.67 -56.54
N SER A 901 -37.00 -95.18 -57.41
CA SER A 901 -35.75 -94.53 -57.86
C SER A 901 -35.60 -94.73 -59.37
N TYR A 902 -35.02 -93.76 -60.10
CA TYR A 902 -34.63 -93.94 -61.51
C TYR A 902 -33.41 -93.10 -61.91
N ASP A 903 -32.52 -93.71 -62.70
CA ASP A 903 -31.19 -93.19 -63.08
C ASP A 903 -31.12 -92.65 -64.52
N GLY A 904 -30.33 -91.57 -64.69
CA GLY A 904 -29.55 -91.24 -65.90
C GLY A 904 -30.26 -90.73 -67.17
N PRO A 905 -29.51 -90.39 -68.24
CA PRO A 905 -28.04 -90.30 -68.36
C PRO A 905 -27.52 -88.95 -68.92
N ALA A 906 -26.19 -88.85 -69.10
CA ALA A 906 -25.48 -87.65 -69.58
C ALA A 906 -25.25 -87.60 -71.11
N GLY A 907 -24.96 -86.39 -71.64
CA GLY A 907 -24.47 -86.12 -72.99
C GLY A 907 -23.63 -84.82 -73.01
N GLY A 908 -22.62 -84.71 -73.89
CA GLY A 908 -21.61 -83.63 -73.82
C GLY A 908 -21.18 -83.03 -75.17
N TYR A 909 -20.01 -82.36 -75.18
CA TYR A 909 -19.37 -81.61 -76.28
C TYR A 909 -20.14 -80.33 -76.72
N SER A 910 -19.55 -79.14 -76.85
CA SER A 910 -18.29 -78.79 -77.55
C SER A 910 -17.95 -77.29 -77.34
N GLU A 911 -16.83 -76.85 -77.93
CA GLU A 911 -16.13 -75.58 -77.71
C GLU A 911 -16.07 -74.77 -79.02
N ARG A 912 -16.41 -73.45 -79.03
CA ARG A 912 -15.95 -72.53 -80.10
C ARG A 912 -16.09 -71.01 -79.87
N GLU A 913 -14.93 -70.36 -80.02
CA GLU A 913 -14.57 -69.12 -80.72
C GLU A 913 -15.38 -67.79 -80.67
N ARG A 914 -14.59 -66.76 -80.36
CA ARG A 914 -14.77 -65.29 -80.36
C ARG A 914 -15.09 -64.61 -81.72
N VAL A 915 -15.59 -63.36 -81.63
CA VAL A 915 -15.17 -62.12 -82.38
C VAL A 915 -15.65 -61.95 -83.85
N PRO A 916 -15.92 -60.71 -84.38
CA PRO A 916 -16.37 -59.45 -83.74
C PRO A 916 -17.30 -58.55 -84.63
N GLU A 917 -17.52 -57.28 -84.22
CA GLU A 917 -17.77 -56.06 -85.07
C GLU A 917 -19.00 -56.03 -86.02
N ALA A 918 -19.48 -54.88 -86.53
CA ALA A 918 -19.44 -53.46 -86.15
C ALA A 918 -20.57 -52.71 -86.93
N HIS A 919 -20.87 -51.47 -86.54
CA HIS A 919 -21.29 -50.30 -87.36
C HIS A 919 -22.18 -49.35 -86.51
N GLN A 920 -22.19 -48.03 -86.68
CA GLN A 920 -21.16 -47.03 -87.01
C GLN A 920 -21.82 -45.65 -86.86
N SER A 921 -21.08 -44.61 -86.43
CA SER A 921 -21.41 -43.18 -86.68
C SER A 921 -22.67 -42.61 -85.96
N THR A 922 -22.85 -41.32 -85.65
CA THR A 922 -21.97 -40.13 -85.62
C THR A 922 -22.64 -39.00 -84.80
N SER A 923 -21.81 -38.23 -84.08
CA SER A 923 -21.83 -36.76 -83.88
C SER A 923 -22.97 -35.96 -83.18
N HIS A 924 -22.49 -34.89 -82.51
CA HIS A 924 -23.11 -33.61 -82.10
C HIS A 924 -24.15 -33.49 -80.95
N TYR A 925 -23.67 -32.94 -79.83
CA TYR A 925 -24.13 -31.71 -79.17
C TYR A 925 -25.52 -31.15 -79.55
N HIS A 926 -26.41 -30.96 -78.58
CA HIS A 926 -26.76 -29.61 -78.08
C HIS A 926 -27.50 -29.63 -76.72
N HIS A 927 -27.70 -28.44 -76.15
CA HIS A 927 -27.98 -28.17 -74.74
C HIS A 927 -29.40 -27.59 -74.50
N TYR A 928 -29.93 -27.82 -73.28
CA TYR A 928 -30.81 -26.94 -72.49
C TYR A 928 -32.35 -26.83 -72.69
N SER A 929 -33.00 -26.71 -71.51
CA SER A 929 -34.28 -26.03 -71.21
C SER A 929 -35.59 -26.79 -71.52
N ARG A 930 -36.70 -26.63 -70.76
CA ARG A 930 -37.05 -25.55 -69.79
C ARG A 930 -38.07 -26.01 -68.73
N TYR A 931 -38.09 -25.30 -67.58
CA TYR A 931 -39.18 -25.11 -66.60
C TYR A 931 -40.62 -25.18 -67.19
N SER A 932 -41.71 -25.54 -66.49
CA SER A 932 -42.17 -25.05 -65.17
C SER A 932 -43.51 -25.72 -64.78
N ASP A 933 -43.79 -25.88 -63.47
CA ASP A 933 -45.12 -25.89 -62.79
C ASP A 933 -46.25 -26.83 -63.33
N VAL A 934 -47.36 -27.16 -62.66
CA VAL A 934 -48.14 -26.56 -61.57
C VAL A 934 -48.86 -27.67 -60.77
N ALA A 935 -49.24 -27.44 -59.51
CA ALA A 935 -50.32 -28.19 -58.85
C ALA A 935 -51.70 -27.63 -59.29
N PRO A 936 -52.84 -28.34 -59.13
CA PRO A 936 -53.54 -28.23 -57.83
C PRO A 936 -54.46 -29.40 -57.39
N LYS A 937 -54.85 -29.32 -56.11
CA LYS A 937 -55.87 -30.08 -55.35
C LYS A 937 -55.49 -31.48 -54.86
#